data_AF-I3IRG3-F1
#
_entry.id   AF-I3IRG3-F1
#
_cell.length_a   1.000
_cell.length_b   1.000
_cell.length_c   1.000
_cell.angle_alpha   90.00
_cell.angle_beta   90.00
_cell.angle_gamma   90.00
#
_symmetry.space_group_name_H-M   'P 1'
#
loop_
_entity.id
_entity.type
_entity.pdbx_description
1 polymer ?
#
loop_
_entity_poly.entity_id
_entity_poly.type
_entity_poly.pdbx_seq_one_letter_code
_entity_poly.pdbx_strand_id
1 'polypeptide(L)'
;MHSTRPLHKLFMFLFGFSILMFSSQAYAAVSQVHLSWQHDPASSMTVMWSSDTSHSPPMVEYGETTLYGSMTAGVDTVHGEPIHTVELTGLTPDTLYHYRVSDDGGLWSQDYTFRTAPAPGTSGTGGLVFTVVGDKNTEPNSILINAALSAQNAGLHLIAGDLAYTSSDSSYHTWIEQQSVYATSAALMPAWGNHDTTGNDPPYSFAQAHFSMPTNGTLTERYYSYNAGNAHFLTIDSNTDSSTNPDSVQYAFIDSDLAAAASDPNIQWIIVCFHRNVYSGGGSHSDSTSLRANLQPLFDKYNVDLVFQGHNHNYARTKPLAYNALIKDNSNNFGPEAYNFSTAGHGQIYLVVGGGGAGLHPCSTTLPDWVIRCDSEYSFAHVIIDNDILTFQALRSDGTVLDDGFTITKSPSANRPPVVSAGPDQTITLSGSASLDGTVTDDGLPDPPGAVTTTWSKVSGPGTVTFTDNNAVVTTASFSDAGTYVLRLDANDGELAASDDVEVVVSSVSVIKDFRVSIGSDDAEEKAKGNMALNGDDLELVFDGGNQTVGMRFSGVDIPQNAIIVNAYIQFKADEATSSGTPSLTIQGEKVDNATAFTSLKKNISSRPRTTSAVSWSPVPWAIVGQAGPDQRTPNIAAVIQEIVNRSGWSSGNSLVLIITGTGKRIAESFEGDQAGAPLLHVEYN
;
A
#
# COMPACT_ATOMS: atom_id res chain seq x y z
N MET A 1 -17.92 -11.57 -87.12
CA MET A 1 -16.87 -10.61 -86.72
C MET A 1 -16.46 -11.00 -85.32
N HIS A 2 -15.32 -11.70 -85.15
CA HIS A 2 -14.04 -11.11 -84.69
C HIS A 2 -14.25 -10.28 -83.41
N SER A 3 -13.77 -10.68 -82.24
CA SER A 3 -12.34 -10.85 -81.94
C SER A 3 -12.09 -11.70 -80.68
N THR A 4 -11.07 -12.55 -80.79
CA THR A 4 -10.29 -13.33 -79.80
C THR A 4 -9.50 -12.45 -78.80
N ARG A 5 -9.27 -12.76 -77.51
CA ARG A 5 -8.25 -13.65 -76.83
C ARG A 5 -8.02 -13.07 -75.39
N PRO A 6 -7.26 -13.66 -74.44
CA PRO A 6 -7.12 -15.07 -74.00
C PRO A 6 -7.25 -15.27 -72.46
N LEU A 7 -7.47 -16.53 -72.03
CA LEU A 7 -7.24 -17.02 -70.65
C LEU A 7 -5.75 -16.90 -70.27
N HIS A 8 -5.43 -16.39 -69.07
CA HIS A 8 -4.15 -16.63 -68.37
C HIS A 8 -4.35 -16.77 -66.85
N LYS A 9 -4.09 -17.99 -66.36
CA LYS A 9 -3.44 -18.39 -65.09
C LYS A 9 -3.87 -17.68 -63.80
N LEU A 10 -4.73 -18.33 -63.02
CA LEU A 10 -4.84 -18.10 -61.57
C LEU A 10 -3.76 -18.95 -60.86
N PHE A 11 -2.76 -18.28 -60.29
CA PHE A 11 -1.79 -18.91 -59.40
C PHE A 11 -2.48 -19.30 -58.08
N MET A 12 -2.44 -20.58 -57.77
CA MET A 12 -2.91 -21.16 -56.52
C MET A 12 -1.83 -20.90 -55.45
N PHE A 13 -2.00 -19.87 -54.64
CA PHE A 13 -1.22 -19.70 -53.40
C PHE A 13 -1.90 -20.55 -52.32
N LEU A 14 -1.35 -21.74 -52.05
CA LEU A 14 -1.59 -22.44 -50.79
C LEU A 14 -0.93 -21.62 -49.68
N PHE A 15 -1.70 -20.82 -48.95
CA PHE A 15 -1.31 -20.42 -47.60
C PHE A 15 -1.55 -21.63 -46.69
N GLY A 16 -0.46 -22.26 -46.26
CA GLY A 16 -0.50 -23.21 -45.16
C GLY A 16 -0.94 -22.47 -43.90
N PHE A 17 -2.13 -22.79 -43.41
CA PHE A 17 -2.52 -22.46 -42.04
C PHE A 17 -1.60 -23.26 -41.12
N SER A 18 -0.55 -22.63 -40.59
CA SER A 18 0.02 -23.08 -39.32
C SER A 18 -1.05 -22.88 -38.27
N ILE A 19 -1.69 -23.98 -37.86
CA ILE A 19 -2.47 -24.02 -36.63
C ILE A 19 -1.45 -23.81 -35.50
N LEU A 20 -1.29 -22.55 -35.08
CA LEU A 20 -0.76 -22.22 -33.77
C LEU A 20 -1.74 -22.85 -32.77
N MET A 21 -1.33 -23.97 -32.17
CA MET A 21 -1.98 -24.46 -30.97
C MET A 21 -1.74 -23.41 -29.88
N PHE A 22 -2.70 -22.49 -29.72
CA PHE A 22 -2.82 -21.77 -28.46
C PHE A 22 -3.17 -22.81 -27.41
N SER A 23 -2.30 -22.99 -26.43
CA SER A 23 -2.71 -23.63 -25.18
C SER A 23 -3.90 -22.83 -24.65
N SER A 24 -5.07 -23.44 -24.55
CA SER A 24 -6.21 -22.81 -23.87
C SER A 24 -5.81 -22.65 -22.41
N GLN A 25 -5.42 -21.45 -22.02
CA GLN A 25 -5.20 -21.12 -20.63
C GLN A 25 -6.56 -21.20 -19.94
N ALA A 26 -6.68 -22.07 -18.95
CA ALA A 26 -7.89 -22.17 -18.15
C ALA A 26 -7.95 -20.92 -17.26
N TYR A 27 -8.97 -20.09 -17.47
CA TYR A 27 -9.29 -18.97 -16.59
C TYR A 27 -10.27 -19.42 -15.51
N ALA A 28 -10.29 -18.73 -14.37
CA ALA A 28 -11.36 -18.90 -13.41
C ALA A 28 -12.71 -18.56 -14.05
N ALA A 29 -13.74 -19.32 -13.70
CA ALA A 29 -15.12 -19.01 -14.07
C ALA A 29 -15.67 -17.93 -13.13
N VAL A 30 -15.08 -16.74 -13.20
CA VAL A 30 -15.55 -15.53 -12.51
C VAL A 30 -16.36 -14.69 -13.48
N SER A 31 -17.46 -14.12 -13.01
CA SER A 31 -18.32 -13.21 -13.77
C SER A 31 -18.44 -11.88 -13.02
N GLN A 32 -19.02 -10.87 -13.67
CA GLN A 32 -19.44 -9.66 -13.00
C GLN A 32 -18.31 -8.90 -12.30
N VAL A 33 -17.11 -8.89 -12.85
CA VAL A 33 -16.02 -8.11 -12.25
C VAL A 33 -16.37 -6.62 -12.36
N HIS A 34 -16.40 -5.92 -11.23
CA HIS A 34 -16.68 -4.49 -11.16
C HIS A 34 -15.92 -3.84 -10.00
N LEU A 35 -15.79 -2.52 -10.08
CA LEU A 35 -15.06 -1.71 -9.13
C LEU A 35 -16.00 -0.73 -8.40
N SER A 36 -15.67 -0.43 -7.14
CA SER A 36 -16.30 0.64 -6.36
C SER A 36 -15.29 1.32 -5.44
N TRP A 37 -15.69 2.43 -4.81
CA TRP A 37 -14.91 3.09 -3.77
C TRP A 37 -15.61 2.99 -2.43
N GLN A 38 -14.98 2.31 -1.49
CA GLN A 38 -15.44 2.23 -0.10
C GLN A 38 -14.68 3.22 0.79
N HIS A 39 -13.37 3.33 0.59
CA HIS A 39 -12.50 4.31 1.26
C HIS A 39 -11.93 5.31 0.24
N ASP A 40 -10.85 6.01 0.60
CA ASP A 40 -10.26 7.10 -0.17
C ASP A 40 -9.90 6.67 -1.62
N PRO A 41 -10.57 7.21 -2.65
CA PRO A 41 -10.33 6.88 -4.05
C PRO A 41 -8.88 7.08 -4.53
N ALA A 42 -8.11 7.95 -3.88
CA ALA A 42 -6.73 8.22 -4.26
C ALA A 42 -5.77 7.11 -3.79
N SER A 43 -6.14 6.34 -2.78
CA SER A 43 -5.27 5.35 -2.12
C SER A 43 -5.90 3.96 -1.95
N SER A 44 -7.12 3.77 -2.46
CA SER A 44 -7.84 2.51 -2.38
C SER A 44 -8.72 2.22 -3.60
N MET A 45 -9.02 0.94 -3.81
CA MET A 45 -9.97 0.47 -4.81
C MET A 45 -10.61 -0.83 -4.32
N THR A 46 -11.94 -0.91 -4.36
CA THR A 46 -12.66 -2.13 -4.02
C THR A 46 -12.99 -2.91 -5.27
N VAL A 47 -12.52 -4.15 -5.33
CA VAL A 47 -12.75 -5.09 -6.44
C VAL A 47 -13.80 -6.10 -6.02
N MET A 48 -14.85 -6.24 -6.82
CA MET A 48 -15.99 -7.11 -6.54
C MET A 48 -16.30 -8.00 -7.75
N TRP A 49 -16.73 -9.24 -7.51
CA TRP A 49 -17.15 -10.19 -8.56
C TRP A 49 -18.01 -11.31 -7.97
N SER A 50 -18.65 -12.09 -8.84
CA SER A 50 -19.40 -13.29 -8.45
C SER A 50 -18.79 -14.56 -9.04
N SER A 51 -19.14 -15.70 -8.44
CA SER A 51 -18.79 -17.02 -8.96
C SER A 51 -19.90 -18.06 -8.69
N ASP A 52 -19.89 -19.15 -9.45
CA ASP A 52 -20.86 -20.26 -9.27
C ASP A 52 -20.61 -21.07 -7.98
N THR A 53 -19.40 -20.99 -7.41
CA THR A 53 -18.97 -21.75 -6.24
C THR A 53 -18.10 -20.90 -5.33
N SER A 54 -18.45 -20.77 -4.04
CA SER A 54 -17.56 -20.13 -3.07
C SER A 54 -16.38 -21.06 -2.78
N HIS A 55 -15.21 -20.61 -3.18
CA HIS A 55 -13.95 -21.04 -2.62
C HIS A 55 -13.41 -19.86 -1.79
N SER A 56 -12.67 -20.12 -0.72
CA SER A 56 -12.30 -19.09 0.24
C SER A 56 -10.85 -19.27 0.70
N PRO A 57 -10.07 -18.17 0.80
CA PRO A 57 -10.49 -16.78 0.59
C PRO A 57 -10.40 -16.33 -0.89
N PRO A 58 -11.30 -15.43 -1.33
CA PRO A 58 -11.14 -14.77 -2.63
C PRO A 58 -9.89 -13.90 -2.63
N MET A 59 -9.23 -13.79 -3.78
CA MET A 59 -7.95 -13.08 -3.91
C MET A 59 -7.91 -12.16 -5.12
N VAL A 60 -7.16 -11.05 -4.97
CA VAL A 60 -6.74 -10.17 -6.06
C VAL A 60 -5.23 -10.09 -6.07
N GLU A 61 -4.63 -10.32 -7.24
CA GLU A 61 -3.26 -9.90 -7.55
C GLU A 61 -3.29 -8.57 -8.26
N TYR A 62 -2.38 -7.66 -7.90
CA TYR A 62 -2.32 -6.33 -8.49
C TYR A 62 -0.89 -5.75 -8.46
N GLY A 63 -0.66 -4.75 -9.31
CA GLY A 63 0.58 -3.99 -9.37
C GLY A 63 0.61 -3.04 -10.57
N GLU A 64 1.60 -2.16 -10.67
CA GLU A 64 1.72 -1.18 -11.78
C GLU A 64 2.08 -1.82 -13.13
N THR A 65 2.38 -3.12 -13.14
CA THR A 65 2.68 -3.90 -14.35
C THR A 65 1.96 -5.24 -14.30
N THR A 66 1.90 -5.95 -15.43
CA THR A 66 1.35 -7.32 -15.51
C THR A 66 2.18 -8.39 -14.78
N LEU A 67 3.32 -8.02 -14.18
CA LEU A 67 4.01 -8.89 -13.21
C LEU A 67 3.33 -8.86 -11.84
N TYR A 68 2.38 -7.94 -11.66
CA TYR A 68 1.74 -7.65 -10.39
C TYR A 68 2.81 -7.34 -9.34
N GLY A 69 2.81 -8.03 -8.20
CA GLY A 69 3.80 -7.84 -7.13
C GLY A 69 3.15 -7.79 -5.75
N SER A 70 1.85 -7.51 -5.72
CA SER A 70 1.01 -7.47 -4.53
C SER A 70 -0.15 -8.44 -4.65
N MET A 71 -0.60 -8.96 -3.51
CA MET A 71 -1.75 -9.85 -3.42
C MET A 71 -2.51 -9.57 -2.12
N THR A 72 -3.83 -9.49 -2.22
CA THR A 72 -4.73 -9.27 -1.08
C THR A 72 -5.86 -10.28 -1.11
N ALA A 73 -6.22 -10.81 0.06
CA ALA A 73 -7.38 -11.68 0.25
C ALA A 73 -8.58 -10.85 0.76
N GLY A 74 -9.79 -11.24 0.39
CA GLY A 74 -11.02 -10.55 0.78
C GLY A 74 -12.03 -11.42 1.51
N VAL A 75 -13.29 -11.00 1.39
CA VAL A 75 -14.44 -11.62 2.06
C VAL A 75 -15.48 -12.09 1.07
N ASP A 76 -16.18 -13.16 1.43
CA ASP A 76 -17.33 -13.69 0.70
C ASP A 76 -18.61 -13.36 1.46
N THR A 77 -19.60 -12.84 0.73
CA THR A 77 -20.99 -12.81 1.17
C THR A 77 -21.83 -13.70 0.26
N VAL A 78 -22.98 -14.17 0.77
CA VAL A 78 -23.87 -15.04 -0.03
C VAL A 78 -25.25 -14.43 -0.07
N HIS A 79 -25.64 -13.97 -1.25
CA HIS A 79 -26.93 -13.38 -1.54
C HIS A 79 -27.45 -13.98 -2.85
N GLY A 80 -28.04 -15.18 -2.79
CA GLY A 80 -28.40 -15.94 -4.00
C GLY A 80 -27.21 -16.63 -4.68
N GLU A 81 -26.07 -15.94 -4.79
CA GLU A 81 -24.77 -16.45 -5.22
C GLU A 81 -23.63 -15.92 -4.32
N PRO A 82 -22.43 -16.55 -4.33
CA PRO A 82 -21.22 -15.99 -3.76
C PRO A 82 -20.85 -14.66 -4.42
N ILE A 83 -20.73 -13.62 -3.60
CA ILE A 83 -20.21 -12.30 -3.98
C ILE A 83 -18.93 -12.06 -3.21
N HIS A 84 -17.85 -11.81 -3.94
CA HIS A 84 -16.51 -11.64 -3.44
C HIS A 84 -16.19 -10.15 -3.37
N THR A 85 -15.55 -9.72 -2.29
CA THR A 85 -15.15 -8.32 -2.10
C THR A 85 -13.73 -8.27 -1.56
N VAL A 86 -12.84 -7.61 -2.32
CA VAL A 86 -11.44 -7.39 -1.94
C VAL A 86 -11.14 -5.91 -2.04
N GLU A 87 -10.71 -5.31 -0.93
CA GLU A 87 -10.26 -3.93 -0.93
C GLU A 87 -8.74 -3.84 -1.04
N LEU A 88 -8.28 -3.11 -2.05
CA LEU A 88 -6.89 -2.74 -2.25
C LEU A 88 -6.63 -1.42 -1.53
N THR A 89 -5.54 -1.32 -0.77
CA THR A 89 -5.20 -0.13 0.03
C THR A 89 -3.72 0.20 -0.11
N GLY A 90 -3.33 1.43 0.25
CA GLY A 90 -1.95 1.89 0.13
C GLY A 90 -1.52 2.10 -1.32
N LEU A 91 -2.47 2.36 -2.21
CA LEU A 91 -2.21 2.63 -3.61
C LEU A 91 -1.67 4.06 -3.80
N THR A 92 -0.89 4.26 -4.85
CA THR A 92 -0.39 5.58 -5.24
C THR A 92 -1.48 6.34 -6.02
N PRO A 93 -1.75 7.63 -5.73
CA PRO A 93 -2.70 8.43 -6.50
C PRO A 93 -2.33 8.56 -7.99
N ASP A 94 -3.33 8.80 -8.84
CA ASP A 94 -3.17 8.95 -10.30
C ASP A 94 -2.24 7.90 -10.96
N THR A 95 -2.39 6.64 -10.57
CA THR A 95 -1.50 5.54 -11.00
C THR A 95 -2.30 4.42 -11.64
N LEU A 96 -1.81 3.92 -12.78
CA LEU A 96 -2.39 2.78 -13.48
C LEU A 96 -1.97 1.48 -12.78
N TYR A 97 -2.94 0.66 -12.38
CA TYR A 97 -2.74 -0.67 -11.84
C TYR A 97 -3.33 -1.73 -12.77
N HIS A 98 -2.56 -2.80 -12.96
CA HIS A 98 -3.01 -4.08 -13.48
C HIS A 98 -3.54 -4.93 -12.33
N TYR A 99 -4.63 -5.67 -12.56
CA TYR A 99 -5.18 -6.59 -11.57
C TYR A 99 -5.88 -7.81 -12.20
N ARG A 100 -5.96 -8.88 -11.42
CA ARG A 100 -6.74 -10.09 -11.76
C ARG A 100 -7.33 -10.71 -10.50
N VAL A 101 -8.45 -11.41 -10.65
CA VAL A 101 -9.23 -11.95 -9.54
C VAL A 101 -9.25 -13.48 -9.55
N SER A 102 -9.45 -14.08 -8.39
CA SER A 102 -9.58 -15.52 -8.20
C SER A 102 -10.51 -15.83 -7.03
N ASP A 103 -11.41 -16.80 -7.18
CA ASP A 103 -12.26 -17.31 -6.11
C ASP A 103 -11.47 -18.15 -5.09
N ASP A 104 -10.40 -18.86 -5.50
CA ASP A 104 -9.67 -19.81 -4.64
C ASP A 104 -8.15 -19.60 -4.58
N GLY A 105 -7.62 -18.61 -5.31
CA GLY A 105 -6.19 -18.37 -5.52
C GLY A 105 -5.52 -19.34 -6.51
N GLY A 106 -6.26 -20.28 -7.10
CA GLY A 106 -5.78 -21.34 -7.99
C GLY A 106 -5.94 -21.00 -9.47
N LEU A 107 -7.16 -20.68 -9.90
CA LEU A 107 -7.44 -20.18 -11.25
C LEU A 107 -7.62 -18.66 -11.21
N TRP A 108 -7.11 -17.96 -12.21
CA TRP A 108 -7.16 -16.50 -12.27
C TRP A 108 -7.97 -16.03 -13.47
N SER A 109 -8.57 -14.84 -13.37
CA SER A 109 -9.17 -14.14 -14.50
C SER A 109 -8.14 -13.67 -15.53
N GLN A 110 -8.61 -13.11 -16.63
CA GLN A 110 -7.77 -12.24 -17.47
C GLN A 110 -7.28 -11.01 -16.69
N ASP A 111 -6.28 -10.34 -17.25
CA ASP A 111 -5.78 -9.05 -16.74
C ASP A 111 -6.82 -7.94 -17.01
N TYR A 112 -7.04 -7.13 -15.98
CA TYR A 112 -7.84 -5.90 -16.02
C TYR A 112 -6.97 -4.73 -15.56
N THR A 113 -7.42 -3.50 -15.82
CA THR A 113 -6.69 -2.30 -15.41
C THR A 113 -7.61 -1.24 -14.86
N PHE A 114 -7.18 -0.54 -13.81
CA PHE A 114 -7.83 0.67 -13.33
C PHE A 114 -6.78 1.76 -13.03
N ARG A 115 -7.24 3.00 -12.90
CA ARG A 115 -6.41 4.13 -12.42
C ARG A 115 -7.00 4.66 -11.12
N THR A 116 -6.17 4.85 -10.10
CA THR A 116 -6.57 5.49 -8.84
C THR A 116 -6.96 6.95 -9.07
N ALA A 117 -7.82 7.50 -8.19
CA ALA A 117 -8.20 8.89 -8.31
C ALA A 117 -6.99 9.83 -8.11
N PRO A 118 -7.07 11.09 -8.60
CA PRO A 118 -6.03 12.06 -8.36
C PRO A 118 -5.83 12.35 -6.87
N ALA A 119 -4.64 12.82 -6.52
CA ALA A 119 -4.34 13.25 -5.16
C ALA A 119 -5.24 14.42 -4.72
N PRO A 120 -5.49 14.59 -3.41
CA PRO A 120 -6.34 15.66 -2.89
C PRO A 120 -6.00 17.05 -3.44
N GLY A 121 -7.02 17.70 -4.02
CA GLY A 121 -6.93 19.05 -4.61
C GLY A 121 -6.18 19.15 -5.92
N THR A 122 -5.93 18.02 -6.58
CA THR A 122 -5.39 17.94 -7.93
C THR A 122 -6.46 17.41 -8.88
N SER A 123 -6.35 17.67 -10.19
CA SER A 123 -7.25 17.06 -11.19
C SER A 123 -6.65 15.83 -11.88
N GLY A 124 -5.37 15.52 -11.61
CA GLY A 124 -4.65 14.38 -12.19
C GLY A 124 -4.25 14.57 -13.65
N THR A 125 -3.50 13.61 -14.17
CA THR A 125 -2.96 13.64 -15.54
C THR A 125 -4.10 13.55 -16.57
N GLY A 126 -4.39 14.66 -17.24
CA GLY A 126 -5.46 14.74 -18.24
C GLY A 126 -6.86 15.04 -17.68
N GLY A 127 -6.94 15.40 -16.39
CA GLY A 127 -8.17 15.76 -15.71
C GLY A 127 -8.98 14.55 -15.20
N LEU A 128 -9.87 14.81 -14.23
CA LEU A 128 -10.81 13.83 -13.72
C LEU A 128 -11.98 13.72 -14.69
N VAL A 129 -12.06 12.58 -15.39
CA VAL A 129 -13.14 12.26 -16.33
C VAL A 129 -14.15 11.35 -15.68
N PHE A 130 -15.43 11.74 -15.68
CA PHE A 130 -16.51 10.89 -15.18
C PHE A 130 -17.75 10.95 -16.07
N THR A 131 -18.60 9.93 -15.94
CA THR A 131 -19.89 9.86 -16.66
C THR A 131 -21.05 9.69 -15.69
N VAL A 132 -22.24 10.12 -16.09
CA VAL A 132 -23.46 9.98 -15.29
C VAL A 132 -24.63 9.50 -16.14
N VAL A 133 -25.36 8.51 -15.65
CA VAL A 133 -26.56 7.96 -16.30
C VAL A 133 -27.52 7.43 -15.26
N GLY A 134 -28.83 7.56 -15.43
CA GLY A 134 -29.84 6.92 -14.57
C GLY A 134 -30.72 5.96 -15.36
N ASP A 135 -31.59 5.24 -14.67
CA ASP A 135 -32.75 4.58 -15.30
C ASP A 135 -32.33 3.51 -16.30
N LYS A 136 -31.37 2.69 -15.83
CA LYS A 136 -30.81 1.58 -16.60
C LYS A 136 -31.68 0.37 -16.42
N ASN A 137 -31.76 -0.50 -17.42
CA ASN A 137 -32.44 -1.79 -17.30
C ASN A 137 -31.60 -2.86 -18.01
N THR A 138 -32.18 -4.02 -18.30
CA THR A 138 -31.49 -5.10 -19.04
C THR A 138 -31.84 -5.14 -20.54
N GLU A 139 -32.53 -4.12 -21.06
CA GLU A 139 -33.00 -4.06 -22.45
C GLU A 139 -31.88 -3.63 -23.43
N PRO A 140 -32.04 -3.88 -24.74
CA PRO A 140 -31.00 -3.57 -25.74
C PRO A 140 -30.49 -2.13 -25.75
N ASN A 141 -31.33 -1.15 -25.41
CA ASN A 141 -30.91 0.26 -25.36
C ASN A 141 -29.90 0.51 -24.24
N SER A 142 -30.05 -0.15 -23.09
CA SER A 142 -29.07 -0.09 -21.99
C SER A 142 -27.73 -0.69 -22.42
N ILE A 143 -27.73 -1.76 -23.22
CA ILE A 143 -26.50 -2.36 -23.76
C ILE A 143 -25.77 -1.38 -24.69
N LEU A 144 -26.48 -0.63 -25.52
CA LEU A 144 -25.88 0.40 -26.38
C LEU A 144 -25.27 1.53 -25.55
N ILE A 145 -25.96 1.98 -24.51
CA ILE A 145 -25.41 2.97 -23.56
C ILE A 145 -24.14 2.43 -22.90
N ASN A 146 -24.10 1.16 -22.48
CA ASN A 146 -22.90 0.56 -21.88
C ASN A 146 -21.70 0.56 -22.82
N ALA A 147 -21.93 0.25 -24.11
CA ALA A 147 -20.89 0.31 -25.13
C ALA A 147 -20.41 1.74 -25.39
N ALA A 148 -21.30 2.73 -25.31
CA ALA A 148 -20.91 4.13 -25.44
C ALA A 148 -20.13 4.62 -24.22
N LEU A 149 -20.51 4.22 -23.00
CA LEU A 149 -19.81 4.55 -21.75
C LEU A 149 -18.37 4.00 -21.74
N SER A 150 -18.16 2.75 -22.19
CA SER A 150 -16.82 2.15 -22.22
C SER A 150 -15.85 2.86 -23.17
N ALA A 151 -16.36 3.63 -24.14
CA ALA A 151 -15.55 4.39 -25.08
C ALA A 151 -15.07 5.76 -24.54
N GLN A 152 -15.45 6.15 -23.32
CA GLN A 152 -15.21 7.51 -22.80
C GLN A 152 -13.92 7.68 -21.99
N ASN A 153 -13.19 6.61 -21.70
CA ASN A 153 -11.98 6.66 -20.86
C ASN A 153 -12.22 7.39 -19.51
N ALA A 154 -13.37 7.14 -18.90
CA ALA A 154 -13.73 7.71 -17.61
C ALA A 154 -13.07 6.94 -16.46
N GLY A 155 -12.67 7.63 -15.40
CA GLY A 155 -12.20 7.03 -14.14
C GLY A 155 -13.33 6.76 -13.13
N LEU A 156 -14.53 7.28 -13.40
CA LEU A 156 -15.71 7.16 -12.54
C LEU A 156 -17.00 7.09 -13.37
N HIS A 157 -17.91 6.20 -12.99
CA HIS A 157 -19.27 6.12 -13.51
C HIS A 157 -20.28 6.28 -12.38
N LEU A 158 -21.04 7.37 -12.41
CA LEU A 158 -22.17 7.61 -11.50
C LEU A 158 -23.45 7.01 -12.09
N ILE A 159 -24.25 6.30 -11.28
CA ILE A 159 -25.61 5.89 -11.68
C ILE A 159 -26.66 6.65 -10.86
N ALA A 160 -27.56 7.40 -11.52
CA ALA A 160 -28.61 8.17 -10.87
C ALA A 160 -29.88 7.35 -10.52
N GLY A 161 -29.69 6.14 -9.97
CA GLY A 161 -30.75 5.23 -9.52
C GLY A 161 -31.54 4.53 -10.62
N ASP A 162 -32.44 3.65 -10.19
CA ASP A 162 -33.22 2.71 -11.01
C ASP A 162 -32.28 1.81 -11.83
N LEU A 163 -31.73 0.80 -11.15
CA LEU A 163 -30.63 -0.03 -11.66
C LEU A 163 -31.14 -1.15 -12.57
N ALA A 164 -31.91 -2.10 -12.04
CA ALA A 164 -32.34 -3.28 -12.79
C ALA A 164 -33.87 -3.36 -13.02
N TYR A 165 -34.64 -2.40 -12.52
CA TYR A 165 -36.12 -2.36 -12.60
C TYR A 165 -36.84 -3.56 -11.98
N THR A 166 -36.20 -4.28 -11.06
CA THR A 166 -36.68 -5.57 -10.57
C THR A 166 -36.12 -5.86 -9.19
N SER A 167 -36.81 -6.68 -8.40
CA SER A 167 -36.28 -7.23 -7.15
C SER A 167 -35.69 -8.63 -7.32
N SER A 168 -35.56 -9.12 -8.57
CA SER A 168 -35.12 -10.48 -8.86
C SER A 168 -33.60 -10.57 -8.95
N ASP A 169 -33.00 -11.39 -8.09
CA ASP A 169 -31.58 -11.74 -8.09
C ASP A 169 -31.05 -12.09 -9.49
N SER A 170 -31.72 -12.98 -10.22
CA SER A 170 -31.29 -13.40 -11.58
C SER A 170 -31.29 -12.25 -12.61
N SER A 171 -32.23 -11.31 -12.48
CA SER A 171 -32.27 -10.15 -13.38
C SER A 171 -31.21 -9.12 -12.99
N TYR A 172 -30.96 -8.94 -11.69
CA TYR A 172 -29.85 -8.13 -11.19
C TYR A 172 -28.49 -8.70 -11.57
N HIS A 173 -28.33 -10.03 -11.51
CA HIS A 173 -27.15 -10.74 -12.00
C HIS A 173 -26.88 -10.39 -13.48
N THR A 174 -27.92 -10.48 -14.32
CA THR A 174 -27.79 -10.10 -15.74
C THR A 174 -27.41 -8.63 -15.89
N TRP A 175 -27.97 -7.77 -15.04
CA TRP A 175 -27.70 -6.34 -15.09
C TRP A 175 -26.25 -6.01 -14.72
N ILE A 176 -25.71 -6.55 -13.63
CA ILE A 176 -24.31 -6.34 -13.23
C ILE A 176 -23.37 -6.82 -14.33
N GLU A 177 -23.64 -8.00 -14.90
CA GLU A 177 -22.83 -8.57 -15.97
C GLU A 177 -22.76 -7.64 -17.19
N GLN A 178 -23.86 -6.97 -17.53
CA GLN A 178 -23.87 -5.98 -18.60
C GLN A 178 -23.04 -4.73 -18.28
N GLN A 179 -22.85 -4.37 -17.01
CA GLN A 179 -22.06 -3.20 -16.60
C GLN A 179 -20.55 -3.47 -16.59
N SER A 180 -20.13 -4.73 -16.42
CA SER A 180 -18.72 -5.14 -16.36
C SER A 180 -17.89 -4.69 -17.58
N VAL A 181 -18.55 -4.42 -18.72
CA VAL A 181 -17.90 -3.93 -19.94
C VAL A 181 -17.19 -2.58 -19.77
N TYR A 182 -17.54 -1.81 -18.73
CA TYR A 182 -16.87 -0.57 -18.36
C TYR A 182 -16.50 -0.52 -16.87
N ALA A 183 -17.24 -1.22 -16.01
CA ALA A 183 -17.02 -1.24 -14.56
C ALA A 183 -15.77 -2.03 -14.12
N THR A 184 -15.11 -2.75 -15.02
CA THR A 184 -13.80 -3.38 -14.78
C THR A 184 -12.62 -2.39 -14.80
N SER A 185 -12.84 -1.16 -15.29
CA SER A 185 -11.77 -0.18 -15.45
C SER A 185 -11.95 1.11 -14.65
N ALA A 186 -13.14 1.31 -14.09
CA ALA A 186 -13.51 2.50 -13.35
C ALA A 186 -14.59 2.19 -12.32
N ALA A 187 -14.58 2.94 -11.21
CA ALA A 187 -15.54 2.74 -10.13
C ALA A 187 -16.97 3.02 -10.58
N LEU A 188 -17.90 2.15 -10.19
CA LEU A 188 -19.33 2.27 -10.42
C LEU A 188 -20.04 2.66 -9.13
N MET A 189 -20.55 3.90 -9.09
CA MET A 189 -21.07 4.51 -7.86
C MET A 189 -22.56 4.87 -8.02
N PRO A 190 -23.50 4.07 -7.49
CA PRO A 190 -24.93 4.28 -7.70
C PRO A 190 -25.61 5.10 -6.59
N ALA A 191 -26.56 5.94 -6.97
CA ALA A 191 -27.70 6.32 -6.13
C ALA A 191 -28.76 5.22 -6.19
N TRP A 192 -29.65 5.18 -5.19
CA TRP A 192 -30.79 4.26 -5.18
C TRP A 192 -32.05 4.94 -5.72
N GLY A 193 -32.73 4.28 -6.65
CA GLY A 193 -34.02 4.70 -7.19
C GLY A 193 -35.21 3.93 -6.63
N ASN A 194 -36.41 4.31 -7.09
CA ASN A 194 -37.64 3.74 -6.56
C ASN A 194 -37.91 2.32 -7.06
N HIS A 195 -37.15 1.85 -8.04
CA HIS A 195 -37.14 0.46 -8.46
C HIS A 195 -36.11 -0.41 -7.72
N ASP A 196 -35.29 0.19 -6.84
CA ASP A 196 -34.24 -0.52 -6.11
C ASP A 196 -34.61 -0.74 -4.64
N THR A 197 -35.61 0.00 -4.16
CA THR A 197 -36.07 -0.01 -2.76
C THR A 197 -37.61 0.01 -2.69
N THR A 198 -38.18 -0.43 -1.56
CA THR A 198 -39.62 -0.26 -1.27
C THR A 198 -39.84 0.92 -0.31
N GLY A 199 -39.84 2.14 -0.85
CA GLY A 199 -40.03 3.36 -0.07
C GLY A 199 -38.84 3.65 0.85
N ASN A 200 -39.04 3.52 2.17
CA ASN A 200 -37.97 3.71 3.16
C ASN A 200 -37.29 2.40 3.56
N ASP A 201 -37.68 1.26 2.98
CA ASP A 201 -36.98 0.00 3.22
C ASP A 201 -35.55 0.03 2.64
N PRO A 202 -34.61 -0.78 3.18
CA PRO A 202 -33.30 -0.95 2.57
C PRO A 202 -33.38 -1.38 1.10
N PRO A 203 -32.34 -1.11 0.29
CA PRO A 203 -32.25 -1.66 -1.06
C PRO A 203 -32.35 -3.18 -1.06
N TYR A 204 -32.77 -3.76 -2.19
CA TYR A 204 -32.85 -5.20 -2.33
C TYR A 204 -31.48 -5.83 -2.04
N SER A 205 -31.46 -6.87 -1.20
CA SER A 205 -30.23 -7.41 -0.62
C SER A 205 -29.21 -7.86 -1.66
N PHE A 206 -29.67 -8.40 -2.79
CA PHE A 206 -28.78 -8.79 -3.89
C PHE A 206 -28.11 -7.56 -4.50
N ALA A 207 -28.89 -6.52 -4.82
CA ALA A 207 -28.37 -5.27 -5.37
C ALA A 207 -27.37 -4.62 -4.41
N GLN A 208 -27.71 -4.54 -3.12
CA GLN A 208 -26.82 -3.95 -2.11
C GLN A 208 -25.49 -4.72 -2.00
N ALA A 209 -25.52 -6.05 -2.07
CA ALA A 209 -24.31 -6.86 -1.93
C ALA A 209 -23.30 -6.67 -3.07
N HIS A 210 -23.71 -6.11 -4.22
CA HIS A 210 -22.86 -5.78 -5.36
C HIS A 210 -22.29 -4.36 -5.32
N PHE A 211 -22.41 -3.64 -4.21
CA PHE A 211 -21.80 -2.32 -4.08
C PHE A 211 -21.19 -2.17 -2.69
N SER A 212 -19.90 -1.84 -2.63
CA SER A 212 -19.24 -1.40 -1.41
C SER A 212 -19.03 0.10 -1.48
N MET A 213 -19.83 0.84 -0.73
CA MET A 213 -19.86 2.31 -0.78
C MET A 213 -19.40 2.87 0.56
N PRO A 214 -18.97 4.14 0.62
CA PRO A 214 -18.56 4.75 1.87
C PRO A 214 -19.76 4.78 2.81
N THR A 215 -19.54 4.44 4.08
CA THR A 215 -20.58 4.63 5.11
C THR A 215 -20.52 6.03 5.72
N ASN A 216 -19.39 6.72 5.59
CA ASN A 216 -19.11 8.05 6.16
C ASN A 216 -19.50 8.17 7.65
N GLY A 217 -19.30 7.10 8.42
CA GLY A 217 -19.66 7.04 9.84
C GLY A 217 -21.17 6.84 10.11
N THR A 218 -21.97 6.64 9.07
CA THR A 218 -23.37 6.23 9.18
C THR A 218 -23.48 4.69 9.26
N LEU A 219 -24.70 4.18 9.46
CA LEU A 219 -24.99 2.73 9.48
C LEU A 219 -25.51 2.20 8.14
N THR A 220 -25.36 2.97 7.06
CA THR A 220 -26.00 2.67 5.78
C THR A 220 -25.16 3.17 4.59
N GLU A 221 -25.38 2.55 3.42
CA GLU A 221 -24.78 2.93 2.14
C GLU A 221 -25.84 3.58 1.20
N ARG A 222 -26.96 4.02 1.77
CA ARG A 222 -28.06 4.61 0.99
C ARG A 222 -27.76 6.02 0.49
N TYR A 223 -26.95 6.74 1.25
CA TYR A 223 -26.44 8.06 0.97
C TYR A 223 -25.04 8.12 1.54
N TYR A 224 -24.13 8.75 0.80
CA TYR A 224 -22.70 8.69 1.08
C TYR A 224 -21.97 9.75 0.27
N SER A 225 -20.73 10.00 0.60
CA SER A 225 -19.86 10.96 -0.07
C SER A 225 -18.42 10.47 -0.17
N TYR A 226 -17.69 11.01 -1.13
CA TYR A 226 -16.26 10.74 -1.34
C TYR A 226 -15.60 11.88 -2.12
N ASN A 227 -14.29 11.99 -1.98
CA ASN A 227 -13.48 12.96 -2.72
C ASN A 227 -12.68 12.22 -3.78
N ALA A 228 -12.61 12.77 -4.99
CA ALA A 228 -11.69 12.33 -6.04
C ALA A 228 -10.95 13.57 -6.56
N GLY A 229 -9.65 13.65 -6.29
CA GLY A 229 -8.88 14.83 -6.65
C GLY A 229 -9.36 16.10 -5.95
N ASN A 230 -9.68 17.13 -6.74
CA ASN A 230 -10.24 18.41 -6.32
C ASN A 230 -11.78 18.46 -6.33
N ALA A 231 -12.45 17.32 -6.47
CA ALA A 231 -13.89 17.21 -6.53
C ALA A 231 -14.47 16.39 -5.39
N HIS A 232 -15.54 16.88 -4.79
CA HIS A 232 -16.36 16.21 -3.80
C HIS A 232 -17.66 15.72 -4.44
N PHE A 233 -17.99 14.45 -4.21
CA PHE A 233 -19.20 13.81 -4.72
C PHE A 233 -20.10 13.43 -3.55
N LEU A 234 -21.37 13.81 -3.64
CA LEU A 234 -22.40 13.48 -2.67
C LEU A 234 -23.56 12.74 -3.36
N THR A 235 -23.85 11.53 -2.90
CA THR A 235 -25.00 10.74 -3.32
C THR A 235 -26.11 10.80 -2.25
N ILE A 236 -27.33 11.12 -2.67
CA ILE A 236 -28.50 11.29 -1.78
C ILE A 236 -29.59 10.26 -2.11
N ASP A 237 -30.17 9.68 -1.07
CA ASP A 237 -31.41 8.91 -1.18
C ASP A 237 -32.63 9.83 -1.22
N SER A 238 -33.26 9.86 -2.38
CA SER A 238 -34.40 10.72 -2.72
C SER A 238 -35.73 9.95 -2.84
N ASN A 239 -35.81 8.71 -2.38
CA ASN A 239 -36.95 7.82 -2.68
C ASN A 239 -38.26 8.21 -2.00
N THR A 240 -38.22 9.02 -0.94
CA THR A 240 -39.43 9.54 -0.28
C THR A 240 -39.30 11.04 -0.02
N ASP A 241 -40.41 11.76 -0.08
CA ASP A 241 -40.43 13.20 0.21
C ASP A 241 -39.94 13.54 1.63
N SER A 242 -40.03 12.58 2.55
CA SER A 242 -39.55 12.73 3.94
C SER A 242 -38.07 12.42 4.13
N SER A 243 -37.39 11.82 3.14
CA SER A 243 -36.02 11.33 3.30
C SER A 243 -35.03 12.46 3.62
N THR A 244 -35.34 13.69 3.17
CA THR A 244 -34.51 14.88 3.36
C THR A 244 -35.19 15.94 4.22
N ASN A 245 -36.22 15.59 5.02
CA ASN A 245 -36.80 16.58 5.94
C ASN A 245 -35.73 17.15 6.89
N PRO A 246 -35.82 18.42 7.34
CA PRO A 246 -34.81 19.02 8.21
C PRO A 246 -34.53 18.29 9.54
N ASP A 247 -35.46 17.46 10.00
CA ASP A 247 -35.31 16.61 11.19
C ASP A 247 -34.81 15.18 10.88
N SER A 248 -34.56 14.86 9.62
CA SER A 248 -34.05 13.55 9.19
C SER A 248 -32.54 13.44 9.42
N VAL A 249 -32.09 12.21 9.69
CA VAL A 249 -30.65 11.90 9.83
C VAL A 249 -29.86 12.18 8.55
N GLN A 250 -30.48 11.95 7.40
CA GLN A 250 -29.85 12.20 6.10
C GLN A 250 -29.71 13.71 5.84
N TYR A 251 -30.68 14.54 6.22
CA TYR A 251 -30.53 15.99 6.09
C TYR A 251 -29.37 16.52 6.94
N ALA A 252 -29.26 16.05 8.18
CA ALA A 252 -28.14 16.42 9.05
C ALA A 252 -26.78 15.95 8.48
N PHE A 253 -26.74 14.76 7.88
CA PHE A 253 -25.57 14.27 7.15
C PHE A 253 -25.22 15.20 5.99
N ILE A 254 -26.17 15.53 5.10
CA ILE A 254 -25.95 16.39 3.94
C ILE A 254 -25.44 17.78 4.36
N ASP A 255 -26.04 18.40 5.38
CA ASP A 255 -25.63 19.73 5.85
C ASP A 255 -24.19 19.70 6.40
N SER A 256 -23.81 18.64 7.13
CA SER A 256 -22.46 18.48 7.68
C SER A 256 -21.42 18.15 6.63
N ASP A 257 -21.76 17.27 5.69
CA ASP A 257 -20.88 16.79 4.65
C ASP A 257 -20.54 17.91 3.64
N LEU A 258 -21.56 18.62 3.16
CA LEU A 258 -21.37 19.78 2.29
C LEU A 258 -20.65 20.93 3.01
N ALA A 259 -20.85 21.12 4.33
CA ALA A 259 -20.07 22.09 5.10
C ALA A 259 -18.58 21.73 5.12
N ALA A 260 -18.25 20.44 5.31
CA ALA A 260 -16.88 19.97 5.31
C ALA A 260 -16.25 20.19 3.94
N ALA A 261 -16.91 19.72 2.87
CA ALA A 261 -16.45 19.88 1.49
C ALA A 261 -16.23 21.35 1.11
N ALA A 262 -17.20 22.24 1.40
CA ALA A 262 -17.09 23.66 1.06
C ALA A 262 -16.01 24.41 1.87
N SER A 263 -15.53 23.84 2.97
CA SER A 263 -14.45 24.41 3.80
C SER A 263 -13.09 23.79 3.53
N ASP A 264 -13.03 22.69 2.78
CA ASP A 264 -11.80 21.98 2.48
C ASP A 264 -11.03 22.70 1.36
N PRO A 265 -9.79 23.17 1.60
CA PRO A 265 -8.98 23.82 0.57
C PRO A 265 -8.57 22.89 -0.57
N ASN A 266 -8.73 21.57 -0.42
CA ASN A 266 -8.55 20.60 -1.50
C ASN A 266 -9.76 20.52 -2.42
N ILE A 267 -10.94 21.01 -2.03
CA ILE A 267 -12.17 20.82 -2.80
C ILE A 267 -12.55 22.10 -3.51
N GLN A 268 -12.57 22.03 -4.83
CA GLN A 268 -12.98 23.12 -5.71
C GLN A 268 -14.34 22.85 -6.34
N TRP A 269 -14.69 21.59 -6.57
CA TRP A 269 -15.92 21.18 -7.24
C TRP A 269 -16.80 20.36 -6.32
N ILE A 270 -18.08 20.68 -6.24
CA ILE A 270 -19.07 19.92 -5.46
C ILE A 270 -20.16 19.43 -6.40
N ILE A 271 -20.26 18.11 -6.52
CA ILE A 271 -21.16 17.41 -7.43
C ILE A 271 -22.12 16.55 -6.63
N VAL A 272 -23.42 16.69 -6.90
CA VAL A 272 -24.48 15.94 -6.22
C VAL A 272 -25.17 15.01 -7.20
N CYS A 273 -25.50 13.78 -6.76
CA CYS A 273 -26.27 12.80 -7.52
C CYS A 273 -27.41 12.23 -6.67
N PHE A 274 -28.62 12.14 -7.23
CA PHE A 274 -29.74 11.42 -6.62
C PHE A 274 -30.73 10.96 -7.69
N HIS A 275 -31.74 10.18 -7.33
CA HIS A 275 -32.68 9.64 -8.31
C HIS A 275 -33.83 10.58 -8.69
N ARG A 276 -34.70 10.98 -7.74
CA ARG A 276 -35.95 11.70 -8.07
C ARG A 276 -35.72 13.13 -8.48
N ASN A 277 -36.43 13.57 -9.52
CA ASN A 277 -36.29 14.93 -10.04
C ASN A 277 -36.77 16.00 -9.08
N VAL A 278 -35.92 17.00 -8.82
CA VAL A 278 -36.33 18.26 -8.20
C VAL A 278 -36.49 19.37 -9.21
N TYR A 279 -35.86 19.30 -10.39
CA TYR A 279 -36.07 20.20 -11.52
C TYR A 279 -36.00 19.41 -12.84
N SER A 280 -37.12 19.16 -13.53
CA SER A 280 -37.16 18.45 -14.81
C SER A 280 -37.61 19.32 -16.00
N GLY A 281 -37.36 18.86 -17.23
CA GLY A 281 -37.98 19.40 -18.45
C GLY A 281 -39.49 19.13 -18.57
N GLY A 282 -40.15 18.72 -17.48
CA GLY A 282 -41.36 17.92 -17.52
C GLY A 282 -41.09 16.49 -18.00
N GLY A 283 -42.13 15.67 -17.96
CA GLY A 283 -42.00 14.24 -18.20
C GLY A 283 -43.27 13.48 -17.82
N SER A 284 -43.14 12.15 -17.72
CA SER A 284 -44.16 11.28 -17.14
C SER A 284 -44.26 11.45 -15.63
N HIS A 285 -43.19 11.96 -14.98
CA HIS A 285 -43.12 12.21 -13.55
C HIS A 285 -42.97 13.70 -13.23
N SER A 286 -43.67 14.16 -12.20
CA SER A 286 -43.61 15.54 -11.70
C SER A 286 -42.40 15.75 -10.79
N ASP A 287 -41.88 16.98 -10.79
CA ASP A 287 -40.85 17.41 -9.83
C ASP A 287 -41.32 17.25 -8.38
N SER A 288 -40.46 16.72 -7.50
CA SER A 288 -40.72 16.72 -6.06
C SER A 288 -40.42 18.09 -5.46
N THR A 289 -41.47 18.85 -5.18
CA THR A 289 -41.37 20.17 -4.54
C THR A 289 -40.89 20.08 -3.09
N SER A 290 -41.17 18.97 -2.41
CA SER A 290 -40.74 18.73 -1.02
C SER A 290 -39.23 18.56 -0.95
N LEU A 291 -38.68 17.66 -1.79
CA LEU A 291 -37.24 17.45 -1.88
C LEU A 291 -36.52 18.74 -2.32
N ARG A 292 -37.07 19.46 -3.30
CA ARG A 292 -36.54 20.76 -3.74
C ARG A 292 -36.44 21.76 -2.58
N ALA A 293 -37.51 21.88 -1.78
CA ALA A 293 -37.57 22.82 -0.67
C ALA A 293 -36.57 22.51 0.44
N ASN A 294 -36.23 21.24 0.63
CA ASN A 294 -35.26 20.81 1.64
C ASN A 294 -33.81 20.91 1.13
N LEU A 295 -33.55 20.47 -0.10
CA LEU A 295 -32.17 20.33 -0.62
C LEU A 295 -31.59 21.61 -1.19
N GLN A 296 -32.36 22.38 -1.96
CA GLN A 296 -31.82 23.53 -2.67
C GLN A 296 -31.24 24.61 -1.73
N PRO A 297 -31.82 24.91 -0.54
CA PRO A 297 -31.18 25.83 0.41
C PRO A 297 -29.79 25.38 0.87
N LEU A 298 -29.55 24.07 1.04
CA LEU A 298 -28.23 23.55 1.38
C LEU A 298 -27.27 23.67 0.21
N PHE A 299 -27.73 23.38 -1.00
CA PHE A 299 -26.91 23.47 -2.21
C PHE A 299 -26.45 24.90 -2.49
N ASP A 300 -27.31 25.89 -2.24
CA ASP A 300 -26.96 27.30 -2.28
C ASP A 300 -25.97 27.69 -1.19
N LYS A 301 -26.23 27.26 0.06
CA LYS A 301 -25.41 27.57 1.23
C LYS A 301 -23.95 27.13 1.03
N TYR A 302 -23.75 26.01 0.34
CA TYR A 302 -22.43 25.40 0.15
C TYR A 302 -21.90 25.48 -1.29
N ASN A 303 -22.55 26.25 -2.17
CA ASN A 303 -22.12 26.46 -3.56
C ASN A 303 -21.91 25.13 -4.33
N VAL A 304 -22.89 24.23 -4.27
CA VAL A 304 -22.93 23.05 -5.16
C VAL A 304 -22.87 23.53 -6.62
N ASP A 305 -22.14 22.80 -7.46
CA ASP A 305 -21.95 23.16 -8.86
C ASP A 305 -22.97 22.47 -9.76
N LEU A 306 -22.95 21.13 -9.72
CA LEU A 306 -23.78 20.27 -10.57
C LEU A 306 -24.65 19.35 -9.73
N VAL A 307 -25.87 19.13 -10.20
CA VAL A 307 -26.83 18.21 -9.60
C VAL A 307 -27.40 17.28 -10.66
N PHE A 308 -27.09 15.99 -10.54
CA PHE A 308 -27.57 14.94 -11.43
C PHE A 308 -28.77 14.21 -10.85
N GLN A 309 -29.76 13.95 -11.70
CA GLN A 309 -31.02 13.28 -11.37
C GLN A 309 -31.48 12.31 -12.46
N GLY A 310 -32.11 11.19 -12.08
CA GLY A 310 -32.67 10.17 -12.99
C GLY A 310 -34.19 10.29 -13.14
N HIS A 311 -34.92 9.19 -12.96
CA HIS A 311 -36.37 9.03 -12.83
C HIS A 311 -37.22 9.39 -14.06
N ASN A 312 -37.08 10.59 -14.61
CA ASN A 312 -37.64 10.89 -15.92
C ASN A 312 -36.71 10.33 -16.99
N HIS A 313 -37.23 9.43 -17.83
CA HIS A 313 -36.47 8.75 -18.86
C HIS A 313 -36.20 9.64 -20.09
N ASN A 314 -35.52 10.76 -19.86
CA ASN A 314 -35.14 11.74 -20.87
C ASN A 314 -33.85 12.45 -20.44
N TYR A 315 -33.39 13.35 -21.31
CA TYR A 315 -32.37 14.33 -20.99
C TYR A 315 -33.03 15.68 -20.72
N ALA A 316 -32.62 16.38 -19.67
CA ALA A 316 -32.98 17.78 -19.47
C ALA A 316 -31.88 18.54 -18.75
N ARG A 317 -31.69 19.80 -19.11
CA ARG A 317 -30.68 20.69 -18.51
C ARG A 317 -31.27 22.04 -18.19
N THR A 318 -30.94 22.53 -17.00
CA THR A 318 -31.38 23.84 -16.51
C THR A 318 -30.35 24.93 -16.77
N LYS A 319 -30.78 26.19 -16.72
CA LYS A 319 -29.90 27.35 -16.47
C LYS A 319 -29.35 27.23 -15.04
N PRO A 320 -28.24 27.92 -14.69
CA PRO A 320 -27.85 28.05 -13.28
C PRO A 320 -29.00 28.61 -12.43
N LEU A 321 -29.41 27.89 -11.39
CA LEU A 321 -30.53 28.25 -10.50
C LEU A 321 -30.03 28.53 -9.08
N ALA A 322 -30.43 29.67 -8.51
CA ALA A 322 -30.32 29.93 -7.09
C ALA A 322 -31.72 29.81 -6.44
N TYR A 323 -31.77 29.43 -5.16
CA TYR A 323 -33.00 29.35 -4.39
C TYR A 323 -33.69 30.72 -4.34
N ASN A 324 -34.96 30.76 -4.76
CA ASN A 324 -35.79 31.97 -4.85
C ASN A 324 -35.31 33.09 -5.81
N ALA A 325 -34.32 32.84 -6.67
CA ALA A 325 -33.98 33.76 -7.76
C ALA A 325 -33.45 33.01 -8.99
N LEU A 326 -34.09 33.25 -10.15
CA LEU A 326 -33.45 32.94 -11.43
C LEU A 326 -32.27 33.88 -11.58
N ILE A 327 -31.05 33.37 -11.61
CA ILE A 327 -29.94 34.12 -12.18
C ILE A 327 -30.25 34.17 -13.67
N LYS A 328 -30.82 35.31 -14.11
CA LYS A 328 -31.06 35.60 -15.51
C LYS A 328 -29.71 35.71 -16.21
N ASP A 329 -29.22 34.60 -16.72
CA ASP A 329 -28.57 34.68 -18.02
C ASP A 329 -29.66 34.90 -19.07
N ASN A 330 -29.61 36.07 -19.73
CA ASN A 330 -30.50 36.42 -20.84
C ASN A 330 -29.94 35.91 -22.18
N SER A 331 -28.86 35.11 -22.17
CA SER A 331 -28.34 34.50 -23.38
C SER A 331 -29.26 33.37 -23.85
N ASN A 332 -29.80 33.52 -25.06
CA ASN A 332 -30.46 32.43 -25.80
C ASN A 332 -29.40 31.65 -26.60
N ASN A 333 -28.19 31.49 -26.07
CA ASN A 333 -27.12 30.77 -26.76
C ASN A 333 -27.30 29.27 -26.49
N PHE A 334 -27.56 28.52 -27.56
CA PHE A 334 -27.67 27.06 -27.57
C PHE A 334 -26.36 26.37 -28.04
N GLY A 335 -25.23 27.08 -28.00
CA GLY A 335 -23.89 26.52 -28.21
C GLY A 335 -23.20 26.27 -26.86
N PRO A 336 -21.96 25.75 -26.81
CA PRO A 336 -21.28 25.48 -25.55
C PRO A 336 -21.25 26.74 -24.68
N GLU A 337 -22.03 26.75 -23.60
CA GLU A 337 -22.13 27.93 -22.75
C GLU A 337 -20.90 28.02 -21.85
N ALA A 338 -20.43 29.23 -21.56
CA ALA A 338 -19.30 29.45 -20.68
C ALA A 338 -19.76 30.22 -19.44
N TYR A 339 -19.68 29.58 -18.28
CA TYR A 339 -20.04 30.17 -16.99
C TYR A 339 -18.78 30.45 -16.18
N ASN A 340 -18.79 31.57 -15.46
CA ASN A 340 -17.75 31.89 -14.49
C ASN A 340 -18.33 31.83 -13.08
N PHE A 341 -17.93 30.82 -12.31
CA PHE A 341 -18.37 30.55 -10.94
C PHE A 341 -17.32 31.01 -9.91
N SER A 342 -16.45 31.95 -10.26
CA SER A 342 -15.43 32.52 -9.36
C SER A 342 -16.01 33.27 -8.15
N THR A 343 -17.31 33.59 -8.15
CA THR A 343 -18.00 34.28 -7.07
C THR A 343 -19.06 33.39 -6.44
N ALA A 344 -19.16 33.42 -5.11
CA ALA A 344 -20.20 32.70 -4.36
C ALA A 344 -21.62 33.05 -4.83
N GLY A 345 -22.54 32.10 -4.74
CA GLY A 345 -23.94 32.28 -5.13
C GLY A 345 -24.18 32.21 -6.64
N HIS A 346 -23.36 31.47 -7.39
CA HIS A 346 -23.47 31.29 -8.85
C HIS A 346 -24.68 30.44 -9.31
N GLY A 347 -25.35 29.74 -8.38
CA GLY A 347 -26.46 28.83 -8.67
C GLY A 347 -26.00 27.48 -9.21
N GLN A 348 -26.80 26.44 -8.96
CA GLN A 348 -26.53 25.06 -9.41
C GLN A 348 -27.07 24.82 -10.82
N ILE A 349 -26.41 23.95 -11.59
CA ILE A 349 -26.98 23.40 -12.82
C ILE A 349 -27.53 22.00 -12.53
N TYR A 350 -28.85 21.85 -12.70
CA TYR A 350 -29.55 20.57 -12.60
C TYR A 350 -29.64 19.87 -13.95
N LEU A 351 -29.40 18.55 -13.93
CA LEU A 351 -29.29 17.68 -15.09
C LEU A 351 -30.13 16.41 -14.89
N VAL A 352 -31.16 16.22 -15.70
CA VAL A 352 -31.85 14.93 -15.85
C VAL A 352 -31.05 14.07 -16.82
N VAL A 353 -30.63 12.88 -16.37
CA VAL A 353 -29.81 11.92 -17.10
C VAL A 353 -30.44 10.53 -17.14
N GLY A 354 -31.77 10.45 -17.13
CA GLY A 354 -32.52 9.18 -17.12
C GLY A 354 -32.65 8.49 -18.48
N GLY A 355 -31.90 8.93 -19.48
CA GLY A 355 -31.86 8.30 -20.81
C GLY A 355 -31.09 6.97 -20.86
N GLY A 356 -30.91 6.26 -19.75
CA GLY A 356 -29.98 5.13 -19.64
C GLY A 356 -30.42 3.84 -20.30
N GLY A 357 -31.69 3.72 -20.71
CA GLY A 357 -32.17 2.62 -21.54
C GLY A 357 -33.61 2.21 -21.30
N ALA A 358 -34.19 2.59 -20.15
CA ALA A 358 -35.62 2.43 -19.89
C ALA A 358 -36.50 3.24 -20.88
N GLY A 359 -37.75 2.82 -21.07
CA GLY A 359 -38.64 3.39 -22.08
C GLY A 359 -38.79 4.92 -21.96
N LEU A 360 -38.46 5.66 -23.02
CA LEU A 360 -38.32 7.12 -22.99
C LEU A 360 -39.60 7.86 -22.59
N HIS A 361 -39.42 8.95 -21.84
CA HIS A 361 -40.48 9.86 -21.43
C HIS A 361 -40.46 11.15 -22.27
N PRO A 362 -41.63 11.64 -22.73
CA PRO A 362 -41.67 12.85 -23.53
C PRO A 362 -41.32 14.09 -22.69
N CYS A 363 -40.64 15.06 -23.28
CA CYS A 363 -40.48 16.38 -22.68
C CYS A 363 -41.80 17.16 -22.65
N SER A 364 -41.92 18.12 -21.73
CA SER A 364 -43.09 19.03 -21.72
C SER A 364 -43.17 19.82 -23.03
N THR A 365 -44.39 19.97 -23.54
CA THR A 365 -44.66 20.84 -24.69
C THR A 365 -44.53 22.33 -24.37
N THR A 366 -44.57 22.68 -23.09
CA THR A 366 -44.28 24.03 -22.57
C THR A 366 -43.22 23.90 -21.50
N LEU A 367 -41.97 24.12 -21.91
CA LEU A 367 -40.84 24.05 -20.99
C LEU A 367 -40.87 25.23 -20.01
N PRO A 368 -40.57 25.00 -18.72
CA PRO A 368 -40.30 26.09 -17.79
C PRO A 368 -39.14 26.97 -18.26
N ASP A 369 -39.18 28.27 -17.99
CA ASP A 369 -38.16 29.26 -18.45
C ASP A 369 -36.72 28.98 -17.97
N TRP A 370 -36.57 28.14 -16.95
CA TRP A 370 -35.30 27.69 -16.39
C TRP A 370 -34.72 26.46 -17.09
N VAL A 371 -35.47 25.80 -17.98
CA VAL A 371 -34.97 24.68 -18.79
C VAL A 371 -34.32 25.25 -20.05
N ILE A 372 -33.04 24.97 -20.24
CA ILE A 372 -32.33 25.30 -21.49
C ILE A 372 -32.70 24.29 -22.56
N ARG A 373 -32.72 23.01 -22.18
CA ARG A 373 -32.85 21.92 -23.13
C ARG A 373 -33.55 20.72 -22.51
N CYS A 374 -34.37 20.03 -23.31
CA CYS A 374 -34.94 18.73 -22.97
C CYS A 374 -35.09 17.89 -24.24
N ASP A 375 -34.60 16.66 -24.21
CA ASP A 375 -34.67 15.71 -25.32
C ASP A 375 -35.12 14.34 -24.80
N SER A 376 -36.15 13.78 -25.41
CA SER A 376 -36.57 12.39 -25.19
C SER A 376 -35.64 11.46 -25.98
N GLU A 377 -34.44 11.23 -25.47
CA GLU A 377 -33.35 10.52 -26.16
C GLU A 377 -32.55 9.62 -25.20
N TYR A 378 -32.07 8.49 -25.70
CA TYR A 378 -31.16 7.62 -24.95
C TYR A 378 -29.78 8.26 -24.89
N SER A 379 -29.34 8.62 -23.68
CA SER A 379 -28.17 9.47 -23.49
C SER A 379 -27.58 9.35 -22.10
N PHE A 380 -26.36 9.88 -21.95
CA PHE A 380 -25.62 9.97 -20.70
C PHE A 380 -24.78 11.25 -20.66
N ALA A 381 -24.37 11.67 -19.47
CA ALA A 381 -23.48 12.80 -19.26
C ALA A 381 -22.01 12.38 -19.30
N HIS A 382 -21.17 13.24 -19.86
CA HIS A 382 -19.72 13.14 -19.86
C HIS A 382 -19.13 14.44 -19.31
N VAL A 383 -18.29 14.34 -18.28
CA VAL A 383 -17.74 15.49 -17.56
C VAL A 383 -16.24 15.34 -17.39
N ILE A 384 -15.53 16.44 -17.62
CA ILE A 384 -14.09 16.55 -17.38
C ILE A 384 -13.87 17.69 -16.39
N ILE A 385 -13.14 17.42 -15.32
CA ILE A 385 -12.59 18.44 -14.42
C ILE A 385 -11.09 18.52 -14.67
N ASP A 386 -10.64 19.66 -15.16
CA ASP A 386 -9.23 20.00 -15.34
C ASP A 386 -8.96 21.26 -14.53
N ASN A 387 -8.41 21.05 -13.33
CA ASN A 387 -8.13 22.08 -12.34
C ASN A 387 -9.35 22.99 -12.07
N ASP A 388 -9.26 24.27 -12.45
CA ASP A 388 -10.30 25.29 -12.29
C ASP A 388 -11.32 25.35 -13.43
N ILE A 389 -11.28 24.38 -14.35
CA ILE A 389 -12.20 24.26 -15.49
C ILE A 389 -12.97 22.94 -15.41
N LEU A 390 -14.30 23.03 -15.41
CA LEU A 390 -15.21 21.89 -15.59
C LEU A 390 -15.86 21.97 -16.96
N THR A 391 -15.80 20.90 -17.76
CA THR A 391 -16.52 20.79 -19.04
C THR A 391 -17.55 19.67 -18.98
N PHE A 392 -18.76 19.96 -19.42
CA PHE A 392 -19.88 19.02 -19.49
C PHE A 392 -20.34 18.84 -20.94
N GLN A 393 -20.70 17.61 -21.31
CA GLN A 393 -21.44 17.27 -22.53
C GLN A 393 -22.48 16.18 -22.25
N ALA A 394 -23.51 16.10 -23.10
CA ALA A 394 -24.41 14.94 -23.14
C ALA A 394 -24.21 14.18 -24.45
N LEU A 395 -24.05 12.86 -24.37
CA LEU A 395 -23.81 11.98 -25.51
C LEU A 395 -24.97 11.00 -25.68
N ARG A 396 -25.28 10.63 -26.92
CA ARG A 396 -26.27 9.60 -27.27
C ARG A 396 -25.69 8.20 -27.08
N SER A 397 -26.56 7.19 -27.15
CA SER A 397 -26.19 5.77 -27.14
C SER A 397 -25.30 5.31 -28.30
N ASP A 398 -25.17 6.10 -29.36
CA ASP A 398 -24.20 5.86 -30.46
C ASP A 398 -22.87 6.63 -30.30
N GLY A 399 -22.70 7.33 -29.17
CA GLY A 399 -21.52 8.14 -28.87
C GLY A 399 -21.52 9.53 -29.53
N THR A 400 -22.54 9.89 -30.32
CA THR A 400 -22.63 11.24 -30.89
C THR A 400 -23.10 12.27 -29.87
N VAL A 401 -22.69 13.51 -30.03
CA VAL A 401 -23.08 14.60 -29.14
C VAL A 401 -24.59 14.86 -29.23
N LEU A 402 -25.30 14.65 -28.12
CA LEU A 402 -26.67 15.12 -27.94
C LEU A 402 -26.66 16.62 -27.68
N ASP A 403 -25.89 17.03 -26.67
CA ASP A 403 -25.73 18.41 -26.23
C ASP A 403 -24.26 18.79 -26.13
N ASP A 404 -23.87 19.84 -26.87
CA ASP A 404 -22.51 20.40 -26.85
C ASP A 404 -22.13 20.94 -25.46
N GLY A 405 -23.15 21.15 -24.60
CA GLY A 405 -22.99 21.30 -23.16
C GLY A 405 -22.47 22.67 -22.73
N PHE A 406 -21.59 22.70 -21.73
CA PHE A 406 -21.08 23.94 -21.15
C PHE A 406 -19.71 23.75 -20.49
N THR A 407 -19.04 24.87 -20.25
CA THR A 407 -17.82 24.97 -19.44
C THR A 407 -18.06 25.90 -18.25
N ILE A 408 -17.59 25.51 -17.07
CA ILE A 408 -17.53 26.36 -15.87
C ILE A 408 -16.07 26.64 -15.56
N THR A 409 -15.73 27.91 -15.32
CA THR A 409 -14.42 28.30 -14.78
C THR A 409 -14.57 28.84 -13.36
N LYS A 410 -13.69 28.45 -12.44
CA LYS A 410 -13.55 29.04 -11.09
C LYS A 410 -12.25 29.82 -10.98
N SER A 411 -12.05 30.55 -9.88
CA SER A 411 -10.72 31.10 -9.59
C SER A 411 -9.74 29.94 -9.36
N PRO A 412 -8.49 30.02 -9.86
CA PRO A 412 -7.47 29.05 -9.54
C PRO A 412 -7.31 28.93 -8.03
N SER A 413 -7.18 27.69 -7.55
CA SER A 413 -6.75 27.44 -6.18
C SER A 413 -5.38 28.09 -5.94
N ALA A 414 -5.15 28.60 -4.72
CA ALA A 414 -3.81 29.06 -4.36
C ALA A 414 -2.85 27.86 -4.40
N ASN A 415 -1.61 28.08 -4.84
CA ASN A 415 -0.55 27.07 -4.85
C ASN A 415 -0.35 26.47 -3.45
N ARG A 416 -0.11 25.15 -3.37
CA ARG A 416 0.10 24.40 -2.12
C ARG A 416 1.39 23.59 -2.25
N PRO A 417 2.12 23.38 -1.14
CA PRO A 417 3.33 22.57 -1.19
C PRO A 417 2.99 21.13 -1.63
N PRO A 418 3.94 20.42 -2.26
CA PRO A 418 3.77 19.01 -2.58
C PRO A 418 3.44 18.20 -1.32
N VAL A 419 2.71 17.10 -1.48
CA VAL A 419 2.51 16.11 -0.43
C VAL A 419 3.54 15.00 -0.61
N VAL A 420 4.27 14.66 0.45
CA VAL A 420 5.40 13.74 0.41
C VAL A 420 5.24 12.66 1.46
N SER A 421 5.53 11.41 1.09
CA SER A 421 5.79 10.33 2.04
C SER A 421 7.09 9.61 1.69
N ALA A 422 7.94 9.38 2.69
CA ALA A 422 9.21 8.64 2.55
C ALA A 422 9.02 7.11 2.66
N GLY A 423 7.79 6.64 2.85
CA GLY A 423 7.49 5.23 3.08
C GLY A 423 7.71 4.80 4.54
N PRO A 424 7.45 3.53 4.87
CA PRO A 424 7.55 3.02 6.24
C PRO A 424 9.02 2.80 6.67
N ASP A 425 9.25 2.83 7.99
CA ASP A 425 10.53 2.51 8.61
C ASP A 425 10.99 1.07 8.29
N GLN A 426 12.30 0.87 8.19
CA GLN A 426 12.89 -0.40 7.75
C GLN A 426 13.99 -0.91 8.68
N THR A 427 14.16 -2.23 8.69
CA THR A 427 15.32 -2.89 9.31
C THR A 427 15.98 -3.80 8.30
N ILE A 428 17.28 -3.61 8.07
CA ILE A 428 18.08 -4.40 7.14
C ILE A 428 19.40 -4.85 7.79
N THR A 429 20.13 -5.76 7.13
CA THR A 429 21.51 -6.07 7.50
C THR A 429 22.48 -5.20 6.69
N LEU A 430 23.69 -4.97 7.22
CA LEU A 430 24.70 -4.12 6.58
C LEU A 430 25.11 -4.58 5.17
N SER A 431 24.96 -5.87 4.85
CA SER A 431 25.22 -6.39 3.50
C SER A 431 24.04 -6.23 2.52
N GLY A 432 22.90 -5.74 2.99
CA GLY A 432 21.70 -5.49 2.18
C GLY A 432 21.55 -4.02 1.77
N SER A 433 20.45 -3.72 1.08
CA SER A 433 20.01 -2.38 0.71
C SER A 433 18.57 -2.15 1.17
N ALA A 434 18.24 -0.91 1.53
CA ALA A 434 16.86 -0.50 1.78
C ALA A 434 16.17 -0.18 0.45
N SER A 435 14.91 -0.62 0.28
CA SER A 435 14.05 -0.21 -0.83
C SER A 435 13.26 1.02 -0.38
N LEU A 436 13.51 2.17 -0.98
CA LEU A 436 12.86 3.42 -0.60
C LEU A 436 11.70 3.66 -1.56
N ASP A 437 10.49 3.34 -1.12
CA ASP A 437 9.27 3.42 -1.92
C ASP A 437 8.49 4.68 -1.53
N GLY A 438 9.03 5.85 -1.88
CA GLY A 438 8.41 7.13 -1.59
C GLY A 438 7.18 7.42 -2.45
N THR A 439 6.36 8.38 -2.04
CA THR A 439 5.29 8.96 -2.86
C THR A 439 5.36 10.49 -2.81
N VAL A 440 5.13 11.12 -3.96
CA VAL A 440 5.07 12.57 -4.09
C VAL A 440 3.91 12.93 -4.97
N THR A 441 3.05 13.82 -4.49
CA THR A 441 1.94 14.39 -5.27
C THR A 441 1.95 15.90 -5.11
N ASP A 442 1.40 16.60 -6.10
CA ASP A 442 1.43 18.05 -6.17
C ASP A 442 0.20 18.53 -6.93
N ASP A 443 -0.25 19.75 -6.65
CA ASP A 443 -1.43 20.31 -7.29
C ASP A 443 -1.21 20.87 -8.68
N GLY A 444 0.00 20.68 -9.22
CA GLY A 444 0.41 21.12 -10.54
C GLY A 444 0.71 22.61 -10.57
N LEU A 445 0.70 23.29 -9.42
CA LEU A 445 1.00 24.69 -9.29
C LEU A 445 2.41 24.89 -8.67
N PRO A 446 3.10 25.99 -9.02
CA PRO A 446 2.73 26.96 -10.04
C PRO A 446 3.01 26.41 -11.45
N ASP A 447 2.07 26.56 -12.40
CA ASP A 447 2.30 26.31 -13.82
C ASP A 447 2.35 27.64 -14.63
N PRO A 448 3.50 28.00 -15.24
CA PRO A 448 4.77 27.26 -15.29
C PRO A 448 5.64 27.40 -14.02
N PRO A 449 6.44 26.36 -13.64
CA PRO A 449 6.80 25.21 -14.49
C PRO A 449 5.90 23.97 -14.37
N GLY A 450 5.03 23.87 -13.36
CA GLY A 450 4.16 22.70 -13.10
C GLY A 450 4.93 21.40 -12.86
N ALA A 451 6.22 21.50 -12.54
CA ALA A 451 7.14 20.37 -12.46
C ALA A 451 7.71 20.25 -11.05
N VAL A 452 7.48 19.10 -10.43
CA VAL A 452 8.00 18.78 -9.09
C VAL A 452 9.38 18.15 -9.22
N THR A 453 10.31 18.65 -8.41
CA THR A 453 11.65 18.08 -8.24
C THR A 453 11.72 17.35 -6.91
N THR A 454 12.37 16.19 -6.90
CA THR A 454 12.48 15.35 -5.72
C THR A 454 13.93 15.01 -5.41
N THR A 455 14.27 14.86 -4.14
CA THR A 455 15.62 14.49 -3.72
C THR A 455 15.63 13.70 -2.43
N TRP A 456 16.30 12.55 -2.45
CA TRP A 456 16.67 11.77 -1.28
C TRP A 456 17.97 12.28 -0.67
N SER A 457 17.98 12.43 0.65
CA SER A 457 19.15 12.83 1.41
C SER A 457 19.28 12.08 2.73
N LYS A 458 20.52 11.99 3.25
CA LYS A 458 20.79 11.48 4.60
C LYS A 458 20.68 12.63 5.59
N VAL A 459 19.73 12.55 6.53
CA VAL A 459 19.59 13.51 7.65
C VAL A 459 20.57 13.16 8.76
N SER A 460 20.62 11.87 9.17
CA SER A 460 21.51 11.41 10.24
C SER A 460 21.92 9.93 10.08
N GLY A 461 22.93 9.50 10.83
CA GLY A 461 23.40 8.10 10.87
C GLY A 461 24.93 7.96 10.92
N PRO A 462 25.47 6.80 11.31
CA PRO A 462 26.90 6.63 11.61
C PRO A 462 27.82 6.57 10.37
N GLY A 463 27.34 6.06 9.24
CA GLY A 463 28.13 5.85 8.02
C GLY A 463 27.67 6.66 6.81
N THR A 464 28.23 6.39 5.65
CA THR A 464 27.81 6.97 4.37
C THR A 464 26.59 6.22 3.82
N VAL A 465 25.63 6.96 3.24
CA VAL A 465 24.49 6.41 2.51
C VAL A 465 24.72 6.64 1.03
N THR A 466 24.62 5.59 0.21
CA THR A 466 24.71 5.68 -1.24
C THR A 466 23.38 5.28 -1.86
N PHE A 467 22.75 6.23 -2.56
CA PHE A 467 21.50 6.03 -3.29
C PHE A 467 21.80 5.60 -4.73
N THR A 468 20.99 4.70 -5.29
CA THR A 468 21.11 4.30 -6.71
C THR A 468 20.79 5.47 -7.65
N ASP A 469 19.67 6.14 -7.41
CA ASP A 469 19.32 7.45 -7.96
C ASP A 469 18.69 8.27 -6.84
N ASN A 470 19.29 9.41 -6.49
CA ASN A 470 18.77 10.23 -5.40
C ASN A 470 17.64 11.17 -5.84
N ASN A 471 17.35 11.33 -7.14
CA ASN A 471 16.25 12.18 -7.59
C ASN A 471 15.00 11.37 -7.92
N ALA A 472 15.10 10.04 -8.04
CA ALA A 472 13.94 9.17 -8.21
C ALA A 472 13.14 9.06 -6.90
N VAL A 473 11.82 9.20 -7.00
CA VAL A 473 10.90 9.03 -5.85
C VAL A 473 11.04 7.63 -5.24
N VAL A 474 11.11 6.61 -6.10
CA VAL A 474 11.39 5.22 -5.72
C VAL A 474 12.85 4.87 -6.06
N THR A 475 13.62 4.42 -5.07
CA THR A 475 15.06 4.15 -5.23
C THR A 475 15.56 3.10 -4.23
N THR A 476 16.86 2.80 -4.22
CA THR A 476 17.49 1.96 -3.19
C THR A 476 18.66 2.68 -2.52
N ALA A 477 18.88 2.38 -1.24
CA ALA A 477 19.98 2.94 -0.45
C ALA A 477 20.86 1.85 0.18
N SER A 478 22.18 2.06 0.18
CA SER A 478 23.19 1.19 0.80
C SER A 478 24.02 1.96 1.83
N PHE A 479 24.58 1.25 2.82
CA PHE A 479 25.13 1.85 4.04
C PHE A 479 26.54 1.32 4.33
N SER A 480 27.46 2.19 4.77
CA SER A 480 28.85 1.78 5.08
C SER A 480 29.03 1.20 6.48
N ASP A 481 28.16 1.56 7.43
CA ASP A 481 28.28 1.18 8.84
C ASP A 481 26.93 0.77 9.42
N ALA A 482 26.94 -0.14 10.38
CA ALA A 482 25.74 -0.52 11.13
C ALA A 482 25.28 0.62 12.07
N GLY A 483 23.98 0.74 12.28
CA GLY A 483 23.31 1.68 13.17
C GLY A 483 22.02 2.23 12.57
N THR A 484 21.41 3.18 13.27
CA THR A 484 20.16 3.83 12.84
C THR A 484 20.45 5.04 11.96
N TYR A 485 19.79 5.11 10.81
CA TYR A 485 19.84 6.22 9.86
C TYR A 485 18.47 6.87 9.75
N VAL A 486 18.46 8.18 9.53
CA VAL A 486 17.26 8.91 9.11
C VAL A 486 17.53 9.44 7.70
N LEU A 487 16.70 9.02 6.75
CA LEU A 487 16.73 9.48 5.36
C LEU A 487 15.51 10.36 5.11
N ARG A 488 15.64 11.33 4.21
CA ARG A 488 14.59 12.29 3.86
C ARG A 488 14.30 12.25 2.37
N LEU A 489 13.02 12.28 2.02
CA LEU A 489 12.55 12.63 0.69
C LEU A 489 12.06 14.08 0.73
N ASP A 490 12.69 14.96 -0.04
CA ASP A 490 12.25 16.33 -0.27
C ASP A 490 11.52 16.40 -1.63
N ALA A 491 10.46 17.20 -1.71
CA ALA A 491 9.79 17.57 -2.97
C ALA A 491 9.59 19.09 -3.05
N ASN A 492 9.76 19.66 -4.24
CA ASN A 492 9.68 21.10 -4.49
C ASN A 492 9.08 21.39 -5.87
N ASP A 493 8.01 22.19 -5.91
CA ASP A 493 7.28 22.57 -7.13
C ASP A 493 7.83 23.83 -7.84
N GLY A 494 8.85 24.47 -7.26
CA GLY A 494 9.48 25.71 -7.71
C GLY A 494 9.15 26.93 -6.86
N GLU A 495 8.08 26.89 -6.06
CA GLU A 495 7.66 27.94 -5.13
C GLU A 495 7.54 27.43 -3.68
N LEU A 496 6.94 26.25 -3.50
CA LEU A 496 6.74 25.61 -2.21
C LEU A 496 7.44 24.25 -2.17
N ALA A 497 7.67 23.76 -0.95
CA ALA A 497 8.37 22.51 -0.71
C ALA A 497 7.85 21.80 0.52
N ALA A 498 7.93 20.48 0.50
CA ALA A 498 7.65 19.61 1.63
C ALA A 498 8.66 18.47 1.70
N SER A 499 8.67 17.77 2.82
CA SER A 499 9.57 16.65 3.04
C SER A 499 8.97 15.65 4.03
N ASP A 500 9.37 14.39 3.90
CA ASP A 500 9.10 13.34 4.89
C ASP A 500 10.37 12.53 5.20
N ASP A 501 10.43 11.95 6.40
CA ASP A 501 11.60 11.21 6.91
C ASP A 501 11.27 9.72 7.12
N VAL A 502 12.23 8.84 6.85
CA VAL A 502 12.15 7.40 7.13
C VAL A 502 13.34 6.94 7.98
N GLU A 503 13.08 6.11 8.98
CA GLU A 503 14.12 5.48 9.80
C GLU A 503 14.56 4.14 9.18
N VAL A 504 15.87 3.96 9.02
CA VAL A 504 16.46 2.68 8.57
C VAL A 504 17.44 2.17 9.62
N VAL A 505 17.10 1.06 10.26
CA VAL A 505 17.97 0.36 11.22
C VAL A 505 18.82 -0.66 10.48
N VAL A 506 20.13 -0.40 10.40
CA VAL A 506 21.10 -1.28 9.75
C VAL A 506 21.82 -2.11 10.80
N SER A 507 21.53 -3.41 10.84
CA SER A 507 22.12 -4.33 11.83
C SER A 507 23.39 -4.99 11.30
N SER A 508 24.42 -5.08 12.15
CA SER A 508 25.56 -5.98 11.91
C SER A 508 25.21 -7.41 12.34
N VAL A 509 25.61 -8.40 11.56
CA VAL A 509 25.48 -9.81 11.94
C VAL A 509 26.84 -10.31 12.42
N SER A 510 26.95 -10.65 13.71
CA SER A 510 28.16 -11.24 14.27
C SER A 510 28.32 -12.69 13.83
N VAL A 511 29.53 -13.06 13.42
CA VAL A 511 29.92 -14.46 13.22
C VAL A 511 30.26 -15.07 14.57
N ILE A 512 29.62 -16.20 14.90
CA ILE A 512 29.86 -16.94 16.15
C ILE A 512 30.75 -18.15 15.87
N LYS A 513 31.82 -18.31 16.64
CA LYS A 513 32.73 -19.47 16.59
C LYS A 513 33.06 -19.96 17.99
N ASP A 514 33.06 -21.28 18.12
CA ASP A 514 33.38 -22.01 19.35
C ASP A 514 34.63 -22.87 19.14
N PHE A 515 35.59 -22.75 20.04
CA PHE A 515 36.85 -23.49 20.02
C PHE A 515 37.04 -24.22 21.33
N ARG A 516 37.13 -25.54 21.30
CA ARG A 516 37.37 -26.36 22.51
C ARG A 516 38.83 -26.74 22.62
N VAL A 517 39.34 -26.86 23.84
CA VAL A 517 40.58 -27.59 24.12
C VAL A 517 40.43 -29.01 23.53
N SER A 518 41.40 -29.40 22.69
CA SER A 518 41.19 -30.50 21.74
C SER A 518 42.14 -31.70 21.91
N ILE A 519 43.22 -31.52 22.67
CA ILE A 519 44.22 -32.53 23.01
C ILE A 519 44.74 -32.26 24.41
N GLY A 520 45.32 -33.26 25.08
CA GLY A 520 45.78 -33.11 26.47
C GLY A 520 46.88 -32.08 26.71
N SER A 521 47.75 -31.85 25.71
CA SER A 521 48.77 -30.80 25.81
C SER A 521 48.22 -29.39 25.57
N ASP A 522 46.90 -29.22 25.44
CA ASP A 522 46.26 -27.92 25.26
C ASP A 522 45.70 -27.33 26.57
N ASP A 523 45.68 -28.06 27.67
CA ASP A 523 45.41 -27.51 28.99
C ASP A 523 46.45 -28.00 30.00
N ALA A 524 46.84 -27.12 30.90
CA ALA A 524 47.98 -27.40 31.76
C ALA A 524 47.97 -26.56 33.02
N GLU A 525 48.58 -27.12 34.06
CA GLU A 525 48.84 -26.44 35.31
C GLU A 525 50.34 -26.36 35.58
N GLU A 526 50.78 -25.22 36.08
CA GLU A 526 52.16 -24.97 36.42
C GLU A 526 52.29 -24.59 37.90
N LYS A 527 52.82 -25.53 38.69
CA LYS A 527 53.08 -25.33 40.13
C LYS A 527 54.07 -24.19 40.35
N ALA A 528 54.07 -23.54 41.51
CA ALA A 528 54.96 -22.42 41.83
C ALA A 528 56.47 -22.64 41.57
N LYS A 529 56.96 -23.89 41.61
CA LYS A 529 58.35 -24.26 41.29
C LYS A 529 58.60 -24.46 39.77
N GLY A 530 57.60 -24.20 38.93
CA GLY A 530 57.60 -24.34 37.49
C GLY A 530 57.33 -25.75 36.98
N ASN A 531 56.94 -26.71 37.81
CA ASN A 531 56.65 -28.06 37.34
C ASN A 531 55.30 -28.08 36.61
N MET A 532 55.24 -28.75 35.47
CA MET A 532 54.06 -28.83 34.59
C MET A 532 53.25 -30.09 34.89
N ALA A 533 51.93 -29.94 34.98
CA ALA A 533 50.95 -31.02 34.92
C ALA A 533 50.17 -30.87 33.60
N LEU A 534 50.21 -31.91 32.76
CA LEU A 534 49.60 -31.94 31.40
C LEU A 534 48.59 -33.07 31.22
N ASN A 535 48.41 -33.92 32.24
CA ASN A 535 47.55 -35.10 32.16
C ASN A 535 46.74 -35.21 33.48
N GLY A 536 46.27 -34.08 34.01
CA GLY A 536 45.45 -34.04 35.21
C GLY A 536 44.01 -34.31 34.83
N ASP A 537 43.28 -35.11 35.59
CA ASP A 537 41.87 -35.40 35.32
C ASP A 537 40.97 -34.17 35.59
N ASP A 538 41.51 -33.15 36.25
CA ASP A 538 40.87 -31.88 36.54
C ASP A 538 41.81 -30.69 36.27
N LEU A 539 41.21 -29.49 36.22
CA LEU A 539 41.88 -28.21 36.04
C LEU A 539 41.57 -27.30 37.24
N GLU A 540 42.46 -27.25 38.22
CA GLU A 540 42.32 -26.36 39.36
C GLU A 540 42.77 -24.95 38.99
N LEU A 541 41.78 -24.08 38.85
CA LEU A 541 41.93 -22.65 38.62
C LEU A 541 42.68 -22.01 39.79
N VAL A 542 44.01 -22.02 39.65
CA VAL A 542 45.05 -21.39 40.48
C VAL A 542 45.40 -22.05 41.80
N PHE A 543 44.58 -22.85 42.48
CA PHE A 543 44.98 -23.42 43.78
C PHE A 543 44.83 -24.95 43.89
N ASP A 544 45.97 -25.65 43.89
CA ASP A 544 46.15 -27.07 44.22
C ASP A 544 47.26 -27.22 45.29
N GLY A 545 46.89 -27.13 46.57
CA GLY A 545 47.83 -27.14 47.71
C GLY A 545 48.79 -25.94 47.77
N GLY A 546 48.74 -25.05 46.77
CA GLY A 546 49.49 -23.80 46.64
C GLY A 546 49.09 -23.09 45.34
N ASN A 547 49.43 -21.80 45.20
CA ASN A 547 49.09 -21.05 44.00
C ASN A 547 49.89 -21.55 42.77
N GLN A 548 49.20 -21.72 41.66
CA GLN A 548 49.71 -22.18 40.37
C GLN A 548 49.26 -21.25 39.23
N THR A 549 49.84 -21.46 38.05
CA THR A 549 49.41 -20.81 36.81
C THR A 549 48.72 -21.84 35.93
N VAL A 550 47.57 -21.50 35.37
CA VAL A 550 46.80 -22.39 34.51
C VAL A 550 46.84 -21.85 33.08
N GLY A 551 47.04 -22.72 32.10
CA GLY A 551 47.08 -22.39 30.69
C GLY A 551 46.09 -23.23 29.92
N MET A 552 45.40 -22.61 28.96
CA MET A 552 44.52 -23.29 28.01
C MET A 552 44.86 -22.79 26.61
N ARG A 553 44.97 -23.72 25.66
CA ARG A 553 45.27 -23.50 24.26
C ARG A 553 44.07 -23.92 23.44
N PHE A 554 43.66 -23.04 22.56
CA PHE A 554 42.62 -23.29 21.57
C PHE A 554 43.32 -23.37 20.22
N SER A 555 43.25 -24.55 19.58
CA SER A 555 43.87 -24.78 18.29
C SER A 555 42.89 -24.48 17.15
N GLY A 556 43.39 -24.14 15.96
CA GLY A 556 42.53 -23.92 14.79
C GLY A 556 41.55 -22.75 14.94
N VAL A 557 41.97 -21.65 15.60
CA VAL A 557 41.13 -20.48 15.83
C VAL A 557 40.92 -19.73 14.51
N ASP A 558 39.87 -20.11 13.79
CA ASP A 558 39.47 -19.61 12.47
C ASP A 558 38.76 -18.24 12.58
N ILE A 559 39.51 -17.25 13.07
CA ILE A 559 39.12 -15.84 13.13
C ILE A 559 40.08 -15.03 12.25
N PRO A 560 39.56 -14.23 11.29
CA PRO A 560 40.39 -13.38 10.44
C PRO A 560 41.24 -12.38 11.23
N GLN A 561 42.41 -12.04 10.69
CA GLN A 561 43.25 -10.98 11.23
C GLN A 561 42.51 -9.65 11.22
N ASN A 562 42.59 -8.89 12.32
CA ASN A 562 41.89 -7.63 12.55
C ASN A 562 40.35 -7.71 12.58
N ALA A 563 39.75 -8.89 12.64
CA ALA A 563 38.31 -9.01 12.92
C ALA A 563 37.98 -8.28 14.24
N ILE A 564 36.84 -7.60 14.28
CA ILE A 564 36.43 -6.87 15.48
C ILE A 564 35.74 -7.85 16.41
N ILE A 565 36.38 -8.16 17.55
CA ILE A 565 35.82 -9.07 18.54
C ILE A 565 34.79 -8.31 19.38
N VAL A 566 33.52 -8.67 19.20
CA VAL A 566 32.38 -8.03 19.87
C VAL A 566 32.19 -8.61 21.26
N ASN A 567 32.31 -9.93 21.40
CA ASN A 567 32.18 -10.65 22.65
C ASN A 567 33.05 -11.91 22.64
N ALA A 568 33.68 -12.25 23.76
CA ALA A 568 34.37 -13.52 23.92
C ALA A 568 34.38 -13.97 25.37
N TYR A 569 34.30 -15.27 25.63
CA TYR A 569 34.41 -15.83 26.99
C TYR A 569 34.88 -17.28 26.95
N ILE A 570 35.42 -17.76 28.07
CA ILE A 570 35.64 -19.19 28.29
C ILE A 570 34.44 -19.73 29.08
N GLN A 571 33.83 -20.80 28.59
CA GLN A 571 32.86 -21.60 29.32
C GLN A 571 33.59 -22.81 29.93
N PHE A 572 33.57 -22.90 31.25
CA PHE A 572 34.02 -24.08 31.98
C PHE A 572 32.82 -24.99 32.33
N LYS A 573 33.11 -26.26 32.58
CA LYS A 573 32.23 -27.22 33.26
C LYS A 573 32.86 -27.56 34.61
N ALA A 574 32.09 -27.49 35.68
CA ALA A 574 32.60 -27.80 37.02
C ALA A 574 32.88 -29.30 37.14
N ASP A 575 34.09 -29.68 37.58
CA ASP A 575 34.43 -31.07 37.87
C ASP A 575 34.15 -31.41 39.34
N GLU A 576 34.57 -30.55 40.27
CA GLU A 576 34.24 -30.69 41.70
C GLU A 576 33.41 -29.53 42.25
N ALA A 577 32.57 -29.86 43.25
CA ALA A 577 31.86 -28.86 44.02
C ALA A 577 32.84 -28.06 44.90
N THR A 578 33.01 -26.78 44.59
CA THR A 578 33.89 -25.84 45.32
C THR A 578 33.08 -24.68 45.90
N SER A 579 32.79 -24.77 47.19
CA SER A 579 31.90 -23.83 47.89
C SER A 579 32.58 -22.83 48.83
N SER A 580 33.91 -22.92 48.99
CA SER A 580 34.67 -22.07 49.91
C SER A 580 35.66 -21.16 49.19
N GLY A 581 35.98 -20.03 49.83
CA GLY A 581 36.89 -19.01 49.32
C GLY A 581 36.29 -18.08 48.26
N THR A 582 36.95 -16.93 48.09
CA THR A 582 36.65 -15.90 47.09
C THR A 582 37.84 -15.79 46.14
N PRO A 583 37.83 -16.54 45.01
CA PRO A 583 38.93 -16.47 44.05
C PRO A 583 39.07 -15.08 43.45
N SER A 584 40.31 -14.67 43.22
CA SER A 584 40.66 -13.42 42.53
C SER A 584 41.59 -13.78 41.40
N LEU A 585 41.00 -14.03 40.23
CA LEU A 585 41.67 -14.52 39.05
C LEU A 585 41.93 -13.38 38.05
N THR A 586 42.97 -13.53 37.25
CA THR A 586 43.32 -12.64 36.15
C THR A 586 43.56 -13.49 34.91
N ILE A 587 42.84 -13.15 33.84
CA ILE A 587 42.89 -13.81 32.54
C ILE A 587 43.70 -12.92 31.60
N GLN A 588 44.75 -13.47 31.03
CA GLN A 588 45.57 -12.85 29.98
C GLN A 588 45.73 -13.83 28.83
N GLY A 589 46.12 -13.34 27.66
CA GLY A 589 46.49 -14.19 26.53
C GLY A 589 48.01 -14.31 26.39
N GLU A 590 48.48 -15.34 25.68
CA GLU A 590 49.85 -15.38 25.18
C GLU A 590 49.98 -14.42 24.00
N LYS A 591 50.94 -13.49 24.07
CA LYS A 591 51.21 -12.49 23.03
C LYS A 591 52.13 -13.05 21.94
N VAL A 592 51.62 -14.04 21.19
CA VAL A 592 52.28 -14.68 20.05
C VAL A 592 51.30 -14.85 18.90
N ASP A 593 51.79 -14.99 17.67
CA ASP A 593 50.95 -15.13 16.48
C ASP A 593 50.30 -16.51 16.36
N ASN A 594 51.01 -17.56 16.76
CA ASN A 594 50.53 -18.94 16.75
C ASN A 594 51.12 -19.71 17.93
N ALA A 595 50.31 -19.97 18.95
CA ALA A 595 50.76 -20.59 20.19
C ALA A 595 51.08 -22.09 20.02
N THR A 596 52.20 -22.53 20.59
CA THR A 596 52.55 -23.97 20.62
C THR A 596 51.87 -24.68 21.79
N ALA A 597 51.63 -25.98 21.65
CA ALA A 597 51.14 -26.84 22.73
C ALA A 597 52.03 -26.77 23.98
N PHE A 598 51.45 -27.06 25.14
CA PHE A 598 52.20 -27.12 26.39
C PHE A 598 53.15 -28.32 26.41
N THR A 599 54.30 -28.16 27.08
CA THR A 599 55.31 -29.22 27.23
C THR A 599 55.66 -29.42 28.70
N SER A 600 56.31 -30.54 29.02
CA SER A 600 56.74 -30.84 30.39
C SER A 600 57.94 -30.02 30.86
N LEU A 601 58.50 -29.15 30.00
CA LEU A 601 59.57 -28.22 30.37
C LEU A 601 59.10 -27.28 31.48
N LYS A 602 59.98 -27.04 32.46
CA LYS A 602 59.61 -26.17 33.56
C LYS A 602 59.29 -24.76 33.08
N LYS A 603 58.28 -24.15 33.70
CA LYS A 603 57.84 -22.78 33.41
C LYS A 603 57.23 -22.58 32.02
N ASN A 604 56.68 -23.63 31.40
CA ASN A 604 56.16 -23.54 30.03
C ASN A 604 54.92 -22.65 29.90
N ILE A 605 54.22 -22.32 30.99
CA ILE A 605 53.11 -21.34 30.99
C ILE A 605 53.60 -19.98 31.45
N SER A 606 54.28 -19.91 32.60
CA SER A 606 54.67 -18.65 33.23
C SER A 606 55.74 -17.86 32.48
N SER A 607 56.52 -18.52 31.61
CA SER A 607 57.51 -17.86 30.74
C SER A 607 56.92 -17.28 29.45
N ARG A 608 55.66 -17.60 29.11
CA ARG A 608 55.03 -17.12 27.88
C ARG A 608 54.78 -15.60 27.96
N PRO A 609 55.10 -14.84 26.90
CA PRO A 609 54.84 -13.40 26.88
C PRO A 609 53.34 -13.15 26.97
N ARG A 610 52.90 -12.19 27.78
CA ARG A 610 51.47 -11.94 28.01
C ARG A 610 50.95 -10.73 27.24
N THR A 611 49.67 -10.75 26.92
CA THR A 611 48.92 -9.56 26.48
C THR A 611 48.99 -8.46 27.55
N THR A 612 48.95 -7.21 27.11
CA THR A 612 48.77 -6.06 28.01
C THR A 612 47.32 -6.01 28.51
N SER A 613 46.35 -6.33 27.66
CA SER A 613 44.96 -6.57 28.05
C SER A 613 44.88 -7.73 29.05
N ALA A 614 44.13 -7.49 30.13
CA ALA A 614 43.87 -8.47 31.17
C ALA A 614 42.45 -8.28 31.72
N VAL A 615 41.78 -9.38 32.09
CA VAL A 615 40.44 -9.35 32.67
C VAL A 615 40.46 -9.98 34.06
N SER A 616 39.96 -9.23 35.04
CA SER A 616 39.78 -9.75 36.41
C SER A 616 38.50 -10.58 36.48
N TRP A 617 38.56 -11.72 37.16
CA TRP A 617 37.42 -12.61 37.36
C TRP A 617 37.38 -13.12 38.81
N SER A 618 36.21 -12.99 39.44
CA SER A 618 35.94 -13.50 40.78
C SER A 618 34.77 -14.48 40.70
N PRO A 619 35.00 -15.74 40.27
CA PRO A 619 33.93 -16.71 40.11
C PRO A 619 33.20 -16.99 41.42
N VAL A 620 31.87 -17.03 41.35
CA VAL A 620 31.02 -17.48 42.45
C VAL A 620 31.27 -18.96 42.77
N PRO A 621 30.81 -19.47 43.93
CA PRO A 621 30.90 -20.89 44.26
C PRO A 621 30.35 -21.80 43.15
N TRP A 622 31.07 -22.89 42.83
CA TRP A 622 30.58 -23.92 41.90
C TRP A 622 30.01 -25.06 42.72
N ALA A 623 28.71 -25.01 43.01
CA ALA A 623 28.08 -25.92 43.96
C ALA A 623 27.68 -27.28 43.36
N ILE A 624 27.62 -27.39 42.03
CA ILE A 624 27.07 -28.55 41.31
C ILE A 624 28.11 -29.08 40.33
N VAL A 625 28.51 -30.34 40.52
CA VAL A 625 29.38 -31.09 39.60
C VAL A 625 28.68 -31.25 38.24
N GLY A 626 29.44 -31.07 37.16
CA GLY A 626 28.98 -31.12 35.78
C GLY A 626 28.22 -29.89 35.29
N GLN A 627 28.05 -28.85 36.13
CA GLN A 627 27.37 -27.62 35.71
C GLN A 627 28.26 -26.79 34.79
N ALA A 628 27.69 -26.34 33.66
CA ALA A 628 28.30 -25.41 32.72
C ALA A 628 27.32 -24.26 32.43
N GLY A 629 27.19 -23.33 33.37
CA GLY A 629 26.29 -22.18 33.27
C GLY A 629 27.03 -20.83 33.33
N PRO A 630 26.28 -19.71 33.44
CA PRO A 630 26.84 -18.37 33.57
C PRO A 630 27.86 -18.22 34.71
N ASP A 631 27.70 -18.97 35.81
CA ASP A 631 28.59 -18.94 36.97
C ASP A 631 29.97 -19.58 36.72
N GLN A 632 30.05 -20.48 35.73
CA GLN A 632 31.29 -21.11 35.25
C GLN A 632 31.85 -20.40 34.01
N ARG A 633 31.31 -19.23 33.67
CA ARG A 633 31.73 -18.44 32.51
C ARG A 633 32.63 -17.30 32.94
N THR A 634 33.70 -17.05 32.18
CA THR A 634 34.51 -15.85 32.39
C THR A 634 33.73 -14.59 32.01
N PRO A 635 34.11 -13.40 32.49
CA PRO A 635 33.63 -12.14 31.95
C PRO A 635 34.04 -12.00 30.48
N ASN A 636 33.55 -10.95 29.81
CA ASN A 636 33.93 -10.67 28.43
C ASN A 636 35.45 -10.42 28.32
N ILE A 637 36.14 -11.31 27.59
CA ILE A 637 37.59 -11.26 27.32
C ILE A 637 37.92 -10.76 25.91
N ALA A 638 36.98 -10.14 25.20
CA ALA A 638 37.15 -9.64 23.83
C ALA A 638 38.44 -8.81 23.67
N ALA A 639 38.76 -7.92 24.61
CA ALA A 639 39.98 -7.10 24.54
C ALA A 639 41.29 -7.90 24.60
N VAL A 640 41.29 -9.07 25.25
CA VAL A 640 42.44 -9.98 25.30
C VAL A 640 42.61 -10.68 23.95
N ILE A 641 41.52 -11.20 23.39
CA ILE A 641 41.51 -11.85 22.07
C ILE A 641 41.86 -10.83 20.98
N GLN A 642 41.30 -9.62 21.05
CA GLN A 642 41.54 -8.52 20.13
C GLN A 642 43.03 -8.18 20.02
N GLU A 643 43.76 -8.13 21.15
CA GLU A 643 45.20 -7.86 21.14
C GLU A 643 45.98 -8.93 20.37
N ILE A 644 45.52 -10.19 20.37
CA ILE A 644 46.17 -11.31 19.68
C ILE A 644 45.81 -11.32 18.19
N VAL A 645 44.53 -11.18 17.83
CA VAL A 645 44.08 -11.21 16.42
C VAL A 645 44.51 -9.97 15.63
N ASN A 646 44.85 -8.87 16.32
CA ASN A 646 45.42 -7.65 15.72
C ASN A 646 46.92 -7.76 15.43
N ARG A 647 47.59 -8.82 15.87
CA ARG A 647 49.02 -8.97 15.61
C ARG A 647 49.25 -9.18 14.13
N SER A 648 50.28 -8.54 13.59
CA SER A 648 50.60 -8.58 12.16
C SER A 648 50.91 -9.98 11.62
N GLY A 649 51.30 -10.93 12.48
CA GLY A 649 51.53 -12.33 12.11
C GLY A 649 50.34 -13.26 12.35
N TRP A 650 49.24 -12.77 12.92
CA TRP A 650 48.03 -13.58 13.11
C TRP A 650 47.45 -14.00 11.76
N SER A 651 46.95 -15.23 11.70
CA SER A 651 46.28 -15.80 10.53
C SER A 651 45.16 -16.71 10.99
N SER A 652 44.06 -16.76 10.23
CA SER A 652 42.92 -17.64 10.54
C SER A 652 43.40 -19.09 10.64
N GLY A 653 43.00 -19.79 11.70
CA GLY A 653 43.43 -21.15 12.01
C GLY A 653 44.66 -21.23 12.92
N ASN A 654 45.29 -20.10 13.27
CA ASN A 654 46.34 -20.08 14.29
C ASN A 654 45.79 -20.49 15.66
N SER A 655 46.70 -20.89 16.55
CA SER A 655 46.33 -21.28 17.91
C SER A 655 46.52 -20.12 18.88
N LEU A 656 45.62 -20.03 19.86
CA LEU A 656 45.61 -19.00 20.89
C LEU A 656 45.75 -19.64 22.26
N VAL A 657 46.46 -18.98 23.17
CA VAL A 657 46.56 -19.41 24.57
C VAL A 657 45.99 -18.36 25.50
N LEU A 658 45.18 -18.80 26.47
CA LEU A 658 44.70 -18.03 27.61
C LEU A 658 45.35 -18.56 28.89
N ILE A 659 45.79 -17.64 29.75
CA ILE A 659 46.54 -17.89 30.96
C ILE A 659 45.77 -17.30 32.13
N ILE A 660 45.52 -18.13 33.14
CA ILE A 660 44.87 -17.74 34.39
C ILE A 660 45.89 -17.74 35.52
N THR A 661 45.94 -16.63 36.25
CA THR A 661 46.73 -16.44 37.48
C THR A 661 45.89 -15.81 38.57
N GLY A 662 46.33 -15.83 39.82
CA GLY A 662 45.63 -15.14 40.91
C GLY A 662 45.69 -15.88 42.25
N THR A 663 44.54 -15.97 42.91
CA THR A 663 44.33 -16.73 44.16
C THR A 663 42.96 -17.40 44.19
N GLY A 664 42.79 -18.41 45.06
CA GLY A 664 41.54 -19.13 45.28
C GLY A 664 41.42 -20.40 44.43
N LYS A 665 40.33 -21.15 44.65
CA LYS A 665 40.11 -22.47 44.03
C LYS A 665 38.76 -22.54 43.32
N ARG A 666 38.75 -22.93 42.06
CA ARG A 666 37.63 -23.53 41.33
C ARG A 666 38.20 -24.68 40.50
N ILE A 667 37.45 -25.75 40.33
CA ILE A 667 37.93 -26.96 39.66
C ILE A 667 37.05 -27.21 38.46
N ALA A 668 37.64 -27.10 37.28
CA ALA A 668 36.98 -27.34 36.01
C ALA A 668 37.38 -28.70 35.46
N GLU A 669 36.55 -29.25 34.59
CA GLU A 669 36.92 -30.39 33.76
C GLU A 669 38.12 -30.02 32.88
N SER A 670 39.14 -30.89 32.87
CA SER A 670 40.24 -30.85 31.91
C SER A 670 39.88 -31.65 30.66
N PHE A 671 40.77 -31.65 29.66
CA PHE A 671 40.65 -32.54 28.52
C PHE A 671 40.72 -34.03 28.91
N GLU A 672 41.58 -34.40 29.86
CA GLU A 672 41.72 -35.78 30.33
C GLU A 672 40.49 -36.28 31.10
N GLY A 673 39.88 -35.42 31.92
CA GLY A 673 38.70 -35.76 32.71
C GLY A 673 37.45 -35.94 31.85
N ASP A 674 37.09 -34.91 31.07
CA ASP A 674 35.94 -34.92 30.18
C ASP A 674 36.21 -34.08 28.92
N GLN A 675 36.54 -34.74 27.81
CA GLN A 675 36.78 -34.08 26.52
C GLN A 675 35.61 -33.21 26.04
N ALA A 676 34.36 -33.56 26.37
CA ALA A 676 33.19 -32.78 26.02
C ALA A 676 32.93 -31.64 27.02
N GLY A 677 33.52 -31.72 28.21
CA GLY A 677 33.49 -30.75 29.29
C GLY A 677 34.66 -29.77 29.31
N ALA A 678 35.75 -30.10 28.63
CA ALA A 678 36.99 -29.32 28.57
C ALA A 678 36.73 -27.85 28.16
N PRO A 679 37.58 -26.90 28.57
CA PRO A 679 37.31 -25.47 28.37
C PRO A 679 36.94 -25.12 26.92
N LEU A 680 35.88 -24.31 26.76
CA LEU A 680 35.38 -23.84 25.46
C LEU A 680 35.52 -22.32 25.35
N LEU A 681 36.26 -21.84 24.36
CA LEU A 681 36.33 -20.43 23.98
C LEU A 681 35.21 -20.12 22.98
N HIS A 682 34.27 -19.28 23.40
CA HIS A 682 33.23 -18.69 22.54
C HIS A 682 33.71 -17.32 22.05
N VAL A 683 33.57 -17.04 20.76
CA VAL A 683 33.93 -15.74 20.16
C VAL A 683 32.85 -15.28 19.18
N GLU A 684 32.45 -14.03 19.31
CA GLU A 684 31.58 -13.30 18.39
C GLU A 684 32.38 -12.17 17.75
N TYR A 685 32.43 -12.12 16.42
CA TYR A 685 33.17 -11.09 15.69
C TYR A 685 32.44 -10.57 14.46
N ASN A 686 32.78 -9.35 14.07
CA ASN A 686 32.36 -8.70 12.82
C ASN A 686 33.53 -8.58 11.85
#